data_AF-A0A699ZIV9-F1
#
_entry.id   AF-A0A699ZIV9-F1
#
_cell.length_a   1.000
_cell.length_b   1.000
_cell.length_c   1.000
_cell.angle_alpha   90.00
_cell.angle_beta   90.00
_cell.angle_gamma   90.00
#
_symmetry.space_group_name_H-M   'P 1'
#
loop_
_entity.id
_entity.type
_entity.pdbx_description
1 polymer ?
#
loop_
_entity_poly.entity_id
_entity_poly.type
_entity_poly.pdbx_seq_one_letter_code
_entity_poly.pdbx_strand_id
1 'polypeptide(L)'
;MLKPMVEGAVAIYCRISQELLPTPAKSHYTFNLRDVSKVFQGVLNIRPGQCPDPRNTLMRLWVHENLRVYHDRLISSEDKQYFKLMLMELLKAKFDVRQDFEEFFVKRNIMFGDYLRVGAPREERVYEEVTDQGKLMSILTSYLDEYNMAHTASLNLVFFLDAVQHISRIARILRQPRGSAMLVGVGGSGKQSLTRFAAFMSETQCATIELTRSYGITEFREDVKKLYRTAGVDGKHVAFLFTDNHIVSEAFVEDINNLLNSGEISGLFAQDERERVLADIRQWIVDNGIEETRDAMWRAFINRVRDNLHIVLAMSPVGEAFRARCRQFPSLINCCTIDWFSAWPSDALLSVSQRFLSSQELGGDAMNAAVSAMCVDIHQGVAAMAEKFYHELRRRFYVTPKSYLDLIHLYISLLRGKRQDMALARDRLLNGLSKLQETNVVVDKMQRELNELQPVLAAKTVDTQRLLIQVEAERRDAAVIQRTVQEEEAEVKVKQVETQLLKDDAQKDLEEVLPALEAAEKALASLNKSDIVEIKTFTKPPPLVVRSLKRLIDDPNFTPDQVAKQSKAAMSLCLWVRAMDTYGKVTKIVEPKRLVLLNAQSALDSMNAALAQKTGQLSEIEAKVEALQAQLESTQSELASLQQQADLSGKRLGRAEKLISALGDESVRWKATAEDLGDRMLLLVGDVFLSAACVSYLGAFTGTYRTALIQSWLSRCRELGIPVSPAFSLQSTLASPVEVREWNLQGLPTDAHSVDNALLVTRGSRWPLMVDPQDQSN
;
A
#
# COMPACT_ATOMS: atom_id res chain seq x y z
N MET A 1 42.63 4.41 -58.27
CA MET A 1 42.22 4.62 -56.86
C MET A 1 43.34 4.34 -55.86
N LEU A 2 44.05 3.21 -55.96
CA LEU A 2 45.09 2.83 -54.98
C LEU A 2 46.25 3.84 -54.86
N LYS A 3 46.83 4.28 -55.99
CA LYS A 3 47.94 5.28 -55.98
C LYS A 3 47.55 6.59 -55.28
N PRO A 4 46.40 7.23 -55.60
CA PRO A 4 45.89 8.37 -54.84
C PRO A 4 45.70 8.12 -53.34
N MET A 5 45.24 6.92 -52.93
CA MET A 5 45.07 6.58 -51.51
C MET A 5 46.40 6.48 -50.76
N VAL A 6 47.42 5.89 -51.39
CA VAL A 6 48.77 5.77 -50.82
C VAL A 6 49.43 7.14 -50.72
N GLU A 7 49.43 7.92 -51.80
CA GLU A 7 49.96 9.28 -51.79
C GLU A 7 49.23 10.18 -50.79
N GLY A 8 47.91 10.06 -50.71
CA GLY A 8 47.07 10.79 -49.76
C GLY A 8 47.39 10.43 -48.31
N ALA A 9 47.53 9.14 -47.99
CA ALA A 9 47.85 8.70 -46.63
C ALA A 9 49.23 9.19 -46.18
N VAL A 10 50.23 9.17 -47.09
CA VAL A 10 51.56 9.72 -46.81
C VAL A 10 51.49 11.24 -46.61
N ALA A 11 50.75 11.96 -47.46
CA ALA A 11 50.59 13.41 -47.32
C ALA A 11 49.93 13.80 -45.99
N ILE A 12 48.90 13.07 -45.57
CA ILE A 12 48.23 13.25 -44.26
C ILE A 12 49.24 13.07 -43.13
N TYR A 13 49.98 11.96 -43.14
CA TYR A 13 50.97 11.66 -42.10
C TYR A 13 52.04 12.75 -42.00
N CYS A 14 52.61 13.18 -43.12
CA CYS A 14 53.64 14.23 -43.15
C CYS A 14 53.10 15.55 -42.60
N ARG A 15 51.90 15.96 -43.02
CA ARG A 15 51.26 17.20 -42.58
C ARG A 15 50.95 17.20 -41.09
N ILE A 16 50.21 16.20 -40.61
CA ILE A 16 49.85 16.11 -39.18
C ILE A 16 51.10 16.08 -38.29
N SER A 17 52.14 15.32 -38.68
CA SER A 17 53.34 15.18 -37.86
C SER A 17 54.14 16.49 -37.74
N GLN A 18 53.94 17.44 -38.66
CA GLN A 18 54.59 18.75 -38.63
C GLN A 18 53.68 19.84 -38.03
N GLU A 19 52.39 19.79 -38.34
CA GLU A 19 51.44 20.86 -38.01
C GLU A 19 50.76 20.65 -36.63
N LEU A 20 50.61 19.41 -36.15
CA LEU A 20 49.96 19.08 -34.87
C LEU A 20 50.95 18.44 -33.87
N LEU A 21 51.84 19.26 -33.32
CA LEU A 21 52.89 18.84 -32.40
C LEU A 21 52.37 18.56 -30.97
N PRO A 22 53.01 17.65 -30.22
CA PRO A 22 52.66 17.36 -28.83
C PRO A 22 52.97 18.56 -27.92
N THR A 23 51.99 18.92 -27.10
CA THR A 23 52.11 19.97 -26.06
C THR A 23 51.78 19.38 -24.69
N PRO A 24 52.08 20.06 -23.56
CA PRO A 24 51.70 19.56 -22.22
C PRO A 24 50.20 19.28 -22.05
N ALA A 25 49.33 19.95 -22.81
CA ALA A 25 47.89 19.71 -22.83
C ALA A 25 47.47 18.60 -23.80
N LYS A 26 48.30 18.30 -24.81
CA LYS A 26 48.04 17.35 -25.90
C LYS A 26 49.23 16.39 -26.06
N SER A 27 49.69 15.79 -24.96
CA SER A 27 50.94 15.00 -24.93
C SER A 27 50.89 13.73 -25.76
N HIS A 28 49.69 13.21 -26.04
CA HIS A 28 49.45 12.01 -26.85
C HIS A 28 49.37 12.30 -28.36
N TYR A 29 49.62 13.54 -28.81
CA TYR A 29 49.72 13.89 -30.23
C TYR A 29 51.06 13.46 -30.82
N THR A 30 51.34 12.16 -30.72
CA THR A 30 52.52 11.53 -31.31
C THR A 30 52.05 10.64 -32.43
N PHE A 31 52.51 10.92 -33.65
CA PHE A 31 52.13 10.19 -34.86
C PHE A 31 53.34 9.43 -35.40
N ASN A 32 53.11 8.19 -35.83
CA ASN A 32 54.18 7.34 -36.35
C ASN A 32 53.70 6.49 -37.54
N LEU A 33 54.61 5.76 -38.19
CA LEU A 33 54.28 4.93 -39.36
C LEU A 33 53.32 3.77 -39.05
N ARG A 34 53.13 3.38 -37.78
CA ARG A 34 52.08 2.41 -37.41
C ARG A 34 50.69 2.98 -37.65
N ASP A 35 50.51 4.30 -37.53
CA ASP A 35 49.24 4.96 -37.83
C ASP A 35 48.88 4.78 -39.32
N VAL A 36 49.85 4.95 -40.21
CA VAL A 36 49.65 4.70 -41.65
C VAL A 36 49.27 3.23 -41.89
N SER A 37 49.96 2.30 -41.24
CA SER A 37 49.63 0.87 -41.32
C SER A 37 48.21 0.57 -40.85
N LYS A 38 47.77 1.16 -39.72
CA LYS A 38 46.42 1.00 -39.16
C LYS A 38 45.32 1.49 -40.12
N VAL A 39 45.58 2.53 -40.91
CA VAL A 39 44.64 3.00 -41.94
C VAL A 39 44.43 1.91 -42.99
N PHE A 40 45.51 1.36 -43.55
CA PHE A 40 45.41 0.30 -44.56
C PHE A 40 44.87 -1.01 -43.99
N GLN A 41 45.22 -1.36 -42.76
CA GLN A 41 44.65 -2.51 -42.06
C GLN A 41 43.12 -2.41 -41.94
N GLY A 42 42.59 -1.20 -41.71
CA GLY A 42 41.15 -0.95 -41.73
C GLY A 42 40.54 -1.06 -43.13
N VAL A 43 41.19 -0.50 -44.14
CA VAL A 43 40.73 -0.59 -45.53
C VAL A 43 40.66 -2.05 -46.01
N LEU A 44 41.58 -2.90 -45.57
CA LEU A 44 41.63 -4.33 -45.94
C LEU A 44 40.51 -5.18 -45.32
N ASN A 45 39.67 -4.63 -44.43
CA ASN A 45 38.54 -5.35 -43.86
C ASN A 45 37.36 -5.53 -44.82
N ILE A 46 37.30 -4.74 -45.91
CA ILE A 46 36.23 -4.84 -46.91
C ILE A 46 36.55 -5.93 -47.95
N ARG A 47 35.53 -6.70 -48.36
CA ARG A 47 35.66 -7.72 -49.42
C ARG A 47 35.23 -7.14 -50.78
N PRO A 48 35.78 -7.62 -51.92
CA PRO A 48 35.43 -7.09 -53.25
C PRO A 48 33.92 -7.10 -53.57
N GLY A 49 33.20 -8.13 -53.13
CA GLY A 49 31.75 -8.25 -53.35
C GLY A 49 30.89 -7.24 -52.57
N GLN A 50 31.48 -6.46 -51.66
CA GLN A 50 30.80 -5.46 -50.81
C GLN A 50 30.97 -4.04 -51.37
N CYS A 51 31.57 -3.89 -52.55
CA CYS A 51 31.84 -2.62 -53.20
C CYS A 51 30.99 -2.46 -54.48
N PRO A 52 29.69 -2.12 -54.36
CA PRO A 52 28.83 -1.92 -55.54
C PRO A 52 29.30 -0.76 -56.43
N ASP A 53 29.85 0.30 -55.81
CA ASP A 53 30.62 1.35 -56.49
C ASP A 53 32.04 1.40 -55.90
N PRO A 54 33.00 0.68 -56.49
CA PRO A 54 34.36 0.59 -55.96
C PRO A 54 35.04 1.95 -55.81
N ARG A 55 34.72 2.94 -56.67
CA ARG A 55 35.35 4.26 -56.58
C ARG A 55 34.85 5.00 -55.34
N ASN A 56 33.55 5.06 -55.17
CA ASN A 56 32.94 5.83 -54.08
C ASN A 56 33.10 5.11 -52.73
N THR A 57 32.82 3.80 -52.68
CA THR A 57 32.93 2.99 -51.46
C THR A 57 34.36 3.01 -50.91
N LEU A 58 35.38 2.77 -51.75
CA LEU A 58 36.78 2.79 -51.27
C LEU A 58 37.25 4.19 -50.86
N MET A 59 36.77 5.24 -51.52
CA MET A 59 37.08 6.62 -51.15
C MET A 59 36.47 6.98 -49.79
N ARG A 60 35.19 6.66 -49.57
CA ARG A 60 34.50 6.87 -48.28
C ARG A 60 35.11 6.02 -47.16
N LEU A 61 35.47 4.78 -47.46
CA LEU A 61 36.17 3.89 -46.52
C LEU A 61 37.54 4.46 -46.15
N TRP A 62 38.31 4.94 -47.13
CA TRP A 62 39.60 5.58 -46.88
C TRP A 62 39.46 6.81 -45.97
N VAL A 63 38.44 7.65 -46.21
CA VAL A 63 38.15 8.78 -45.31
C VAL A 63 37.79 8.29 -43.91
N HIS A 64 36.90 7.29 -43.82
CA HIS A 64 36.49 6.72 -42.54
C HIS A 64 37.71 6.25 -41.73
N GLU A 65 38.60 5.45 -42.33
CA GLU A 65 39.77 4.92 -41.64
C GLU A 65 40.77 6.01 -41.22
N ASN A 66 40.93 7.07 -42.01
CA ASN A 66 41.72 8.24 -41.60
C ASN A 66 41.09 8.98 -40.41
N LEU A 67 39.76 9.10 -40.36
CA LEU A 67 39.07 9.65 -39.20
C LEU A 67 39.29 8.77 -37.95
N ARG A 68 39.18 7.44 -38.08
CA ARG A 68 39.36 6.52 -36.93
C ARG A 68 40.77 6.53 -36.37
N VAL A 69 41.79 6.71 -37.20
CA VAL A 69 43.19 6.66 -36.76
C VAL A 69 43.69 8.01 -36.25
N TYR A 70 43.39 9.10 -36.96
CA TYR A 70 43.93 10.43 -36.67
C TYR A 70 42.92 11.34 -35.96
N HIS A 71 41.71 11.51 -36.52
CA HIS A 71 40.73 12.47 -36.00
C HIS A 71 40.24 12.12 -34.58
N ASP A 72 40.00 10.84 -34.31
CA ASP A 72 39.47 10.38 -33.02
C ASP A 72 40.46 10.54 -31.84
N ARG A 73 41.76 10.72 -32.15
CA ARG A 73 42.83 11.08 -31.20
C ARG A 73 42.79 12.55 -30.77
N LEU A 74 42.19 13.42 -31.57
CA LEU A 74 42.18 14.87 -31.36
C LEU A 74 41.20 15.28 -30.26
N ILE A 75 41.57 16.30 -29.50
CA ILE A 75 40.81 16.78 -28.33
C ILE A 75 39.89 17.94 -28.71
N SER A 76 40.45 19.03 -29.26
CA SER A 76 39.72 20.27 -29.50
C SER A 76 38.90 20.21 -30.78
N SER A 77 37.76 20.92 -30.78
CA SER A 77 36.92 21.09 -31.96
C SER A 77 37.67 21.76 -33.12
N GLU A 78 38.57 22.70 -32.81
CA GLU A 78 39.44 23.37 -33.78
C GLU A 78 40.36 22.38 -34.50
N ASP A 79 41.07 21.53 -33.77
CA ASP A 79 41.98 20.52 -34.37
C ASP A 79 41.18 19.53 -35.23
N LYS A 80 40.01 19.10 -34.74
CA LYS A 80 39.11 18.19 -35.46
C LYS A 80 38.61 18.80 -36.77
N GLN A 81 38.22 20.07 -36.75
CA GLN A 81 37.75 20.79 -37.93
C GLN A 81 38.90 21.00 -38.93
N TYR A 82 40.06 21.41 -38.43
CA TYR A 82 41.28 21.54 -39.23
C TYR A 82 41.61 20.24 -39.98
N PHE A 83 41.56 19.10 -39.30
CA PHE A 83 41.82 17.81 -39.92
C PHE A 83 40.80 17.45 -41.01
N LYS A 84 39.49 17.71 -40.78
CA LYS A 84 38.46 17.49 -41.80
C LYS A 84 38.64 18.39 -43.02
N LEU A 85 39.06 19.65 -42.83
CA LEU A 85 39.36 20.57 -43.93
C LEU A 85 40.57 20.10 -44.74
N MET A 86 41.63 19.64 -44.07
CA MET A 86 42.80 19.02 -44.71
C MET A 86 42.40 17.78 -45.54
N LEU A 87 41.57 16.91 -44.98
CA LEU A 87 41.03 15.76 -45.72
C LEU A 87 40.27 16.20 -46.97
N MET A 88 39.43 17.24 -46.85
CA MET A 88 38.64 17.75 -47.98
C MET A 88 39.52 18.31 -49.10
N GLU A 89 40.58 19.05 -48.75
CA GLU A 89 41.58 19.55 -49.69
C GLU A 89 42.22 18.41 -50.48
N LEU A 90 42.63 17.34 -49.78
CA LEU A 90 43.24 16.15 -50.41
C LEU A 90 42.24 15.37 -51.27
N LEU A 91 40.97 15.28 -50.86
CA LEU A 91 39.91 14.65 -51.65
C LEU A 91 39.68 15.40 -52.97
N LYS A 92 39.64 16.74 -52.93
CA LYS A 92 39.53 17.59 -54.12
C LYS A 92 40.76 17.42 -55.04
N ALA A 93 41.96 17.43 -54.46
CA ALA A 93 43.21 17.38 -55.23
C ALA A 93 43.54 15.99 -55.83
N LYS A 94 43.29 14.90 -55.09
CA LYS A 94 43.75 13.54 -55.45
C LYS A 94 42.65 12.61 -55.93
N PHE A 95 41.39 12.87 -55.55
CA PHE A 95 40.25 11.99 -55.86
C PHE A 95 39.22 12.62 -56.81
N ASP A 96 39.42 13.90 -57.17
CA ASP A 96 38.53 14.70 -58.04
C ASP A 96 37.09 14.77 -57.49
N VAL A 97 36.96 14.94 -56.18
CA VAL A 97 35.66 15.06 -55.49
C VAL A 97 35.14 16.48 -55.66
N ARG A 98 33.93 16.61 -56.23
CA ARG A 98 33.25 17.92 -56.44
C ARG A 98 32.29 18.31 -55.32
N GLN A 99 31.95 17.37 -54.44
CA GLN A 99 31.06 17.62 -53.30
C GLN A 99 31.67 18.65 -52.36
N ASP A 100 30.83 19.37 -51.63
CA ASP A 100 31.28 20.33 -50.63
C ASP A 100 31.37 19.71 -49.24
N PHE A 101 32.11 20.38 -48.35
CA PHE A 101 32.38 19.93 -46.98
C PHE A 101 31.10 19.53 -46.23
N GLU A 102 30.04 20.31 -46.39
CA GLU A 102 28.77 20.12 -45.69
C GLU A 102 28.02 18.88 -46.20
N GLU A 103 28.03 18.63 -47.51
CA GLU A 103 27.44 17.43 -48.09
C GLU A 103 28.19 16.17 -47.66
N PHE A 104 29.51 16.26 -47.58
CA PHE A 104 30.36 15.10 -47.33
C PHE A 104 30.50 14.71 -45.85
N PHE A 105 30.61 15.69 -44.94
CA PHE A 105 30.86 15.44 -43.52
C PHE A 105 29.70 15.81 -42.58
N VAL A 106 28.79 16.71 -42.97
CA VAL A 106 27.72 17.19 -42.09
C VAL A 106 26.41 16.45 -42.37
N LYS A 107 25.98 16.39 -43.64
CA LYS A 107 24.73 15.71 -44.03
C LYS A 107 24.81 14.19 -43.92
N ARG A 108 26.01 13.62 -44.06
CA ARG A 108 26.20 12.16 -44.10
C ARG A 108 27.41 11.75 -43.26
N ASN A 109 27.16 11.37 -42.00
CA ASN A 109 28.24 10.92 -41.12
C ASN A 109 28.79 9.57 -41.60
N ILE A 110 30.05 9.55 -42.05
CA ILE A 110 30.67 8.36 -42.66
C ILE A 110 31.06 7.35 -41.57
N MET A 111 30.27 6.29 -41.46
CA MET A 111 30.48 5.20 -40.51
C MET A 111 30.46 3.87 -41.23
N PHE A 112 31.41 3.00 -40.90
CA PHE A 112 31.46 1.61 -41.35
C PHE A 112 31.39 0.70 -40.12
N GLY A 113 30.76 -0.45 -40.27
CA GLY A 113 30.56 -1.40 -39.19
C GLY A 113 30.22 -2.79 -39.71
N ASP A 114 30.40 -3.79 -38.85
CA ASP A 114 30.12 -5.20 -39.16
C ASP A 114 28.92 -5.78 -38.40
N TYR A 115 28.25 -4.93 -37.62
CA TYR A 115 27.11 -5.25 -36.73
C TYR A 115 25.75 -4.95 -37.36
N LEU A 116 25.70 -4.66 -38.67
CA LEU A 116 24.45 -4.35 -39.37
C LEU A 116 23.60 -5.60 -39.67
N ARG A 117 24.21 -6.78 -39.69
CA ARG A 117 23.54 -8.07 -39.91
C ARG A 117 23.35 -8.80 -38.59
N VAL A 118 22.17 -8.65 -38.00
CA VAL A 118 21.81 -9.24 -36.70
C VAL A 118 21.81 -10.77 -36.80
N GLY A 119 22.44 -11.44 -35.83
CA GLY A 119 22.48 -12.90 -35.72
C GLY A 119 23.46 -13.62 -36.65
N ALA A 120 24.21 -12.90 -37.49
CA ALA A 120 25.23 -13.52 -38.34
C ALA A 120 26.47 -13.92 -37.51
N PRO A 121 26.99 -15.17 -37.66
CA PRO A 121 28.24 -15.59 -37.04
C PRO A 121 29.40 -14.65 -37.42
N ARG A 122 30.36 -14.47 -36.51
CA ARG A 122 31.48 -13.53 -36.68
C ARG A 122 32.20 -13.64 -38.03
N GLU A 123 32.36 -14.84 -38.60
CA GLU A 123 33.04 -15.08 -39.88
C GLU A 123 32.25 -14.57 -41.10
N GLU A 124 30.92 -14.54 -40.99
CA GLU A 124 29.99 -14.10 -42.03
C GLU A 124 29.69 -12.60 -41.95
N ARG A 125 30.08 -11.94 -40.86
CA ARG A 125 29.86 -10.50 -40.66
C ARG A 125 30.63 -9.67 -41.67
N VAL A 126 29.89 -8.76 -42.28
CA VAL A 126 30.32 -7.94 -43.41
C VAL A 126 30.60 -6.52 -42.93
N TYR A 127 31.82 -6.04 -43.18
CA TYR A 127 32.19 -4.65 -42.90
C TYR A 127 31.67 -3.74 -44.02
N GLU A 128 30.59 -3.01 -43.76
CA GLU A 128 29.90 -2.18 -44.75
C GLU A 128 29.52 -0.80 -44.21
N GLU A 129 29.18 0.12 -45.12
CA GLU A 129 28.82 1.49 -44.77
C GLU A 129 27.42 1.56 -44.12
N VAL A 130 27.31 2.29 -43.01
CA VAL A 130 26.03 2.62 -42.39
C VAL A 130 25.31 3.67 -43.24
N THR A 131 24.26 3.25 -43.94
CA THR A 131 23.48 4.12 -44.82
C THR A 131 22.27 4.77 -44.13
N ASP A 132 21.65 4.07 -43.17
CA ASP A 132 20.46 4.51 -42.45
C ASP A 132 20.71 4.51 -40.93
N GLN A 133 20.67 5.71 -40.33
CA GLN A 133 20.85 5.89 -38.89
C GLN A 133 19.65 5.40 -38.08
N GLY A 134 18.41 5.54 -38.57
CA GLY A 134 17.21 5.09 -37.87
C GLY A 134 17.18 3.57 -37.75
N LYS A 135 17.51 2.88 -38.85
CA LYS A 135 17.70 1.42 -38.83
C LYS A 135 18.82 1.00 -37.88
N LEU A 136 19.96 1.70 -37.89
CA LEU A 136 21.05 1.41 -36.96
C LEU A 136 20.59 1.53 -35.49
N MET A 137 19.84 2.57 -35.14
CA MET A 137 19.33 2.74 -33.78
C MET A 137 18.43 1.58 -33.34
N SER A 138 17.54 1.10 -34.22
CA SER A 138 16.71 -0.08 -33.92
C SER A 138 17.54 -1.35 -33.69
N ILE A 139 18.60 -1.56 -34.48
CA ILE A 139 19.51 -2.69 -34.34
C ILE A 139 20.25 -2.63 -33.01
N LEU A 140 20.79 -1.47 -32.63
CA LEU A 140 21.50 -1.30 -31.37
C LEU A 140 20.58 -1.49 -30.15
N THR A 141 19.31 -1.06 -30.25
CA THR A 141 18.32 -1.33 -29.21
C THR A 141 18.05 -2.83 -29.08
N SER A 142 17.91 -3.57 -30.19
CA SER A 142 17.76 -5.04 -30.14
C SER A 142 18.93 -5.71 -29.43
N TYR A 143 20.17 -5.35 -29.78
CA TYR A 143 21.35 -5.88 -29.10
C TYR A 143 21.39 -5.52 -27.60
N LEU A 144 20.88 -4.34 -27.22
CA LEU A 144 20.83 -3.93 -25.82
C LEU A 144 19.82 -4.76 -25.03
N ASP A 145 18.66 -5.02 -25.63
CA ASP A 145 17.63 -5.85 -25.02
C ASP A 145 18.12 -7.30 -24.87
N GLU A 146 18.76 -7.86 -25.90
CA GLU A 146 19.42 -9.18 -25.83
C GLU A 146 20.49 -9.25 -24.75
N TYR A 147 21.34 -8.21 -24.63
CA TYR A 147 22.34 -8.13 -23.57
C TYR A 147 21.69 -8.18 -22.18
N ASN A 148 20.65 -7.37 -21.98
CA ASN A 148 19.92 -7.24 -20.71
C ASN A 148 19.11 -8.50 -20.36
N MET A 149 18.69 -9.29 -21.36
CA MET A 149 18.07 -10.60 -21.14
C MET A 149 19.10 -11.67 -20.77
N ALA A 150 20.30 -11.62 -21.36
CA ALA A 150 21.35 -12.61 -21.13
C ALA A 150 22.15 -12.39 -19.84
N HIS A 151 22.20 -11.16 -19.30
CA HIS A 151 23.02 -10.81 -18.14
C HIS A 151 22.20 -10.22 -17.00
N THR A 152 22.51 -10.62 -15.76
CA THR A 152 21.88 -10.07 -14.54
C THR A 152 22.19 -8.58 -14.33
N ALA A 153 23.39 -8.14 -14.72
CA ALA A 153 23.82 -6.76 -14.62
C ALA A 153 23.40 -5.97 -15.87
N SER A 154 22.21 -5.40 -15.86
CA SER A 154 21.65 -4.68 -16.99
C SER A 154 22.38 -3.37 -17.30
N LEU A 155 22.52 -3.07 -18.59
CA LEU A 155 23.02 -1.82 -19.14
C LEU A 155 21.84 -0.92 -19.54
N ASN A 156 21.73 0.24 -18.88
CA ASN A 156 20.76 1.28 -19.23
C ASN A 156 21.42 2.33 -20.14
N LEU A 157 21.70 1.95 -21.39
CA LEU A 157 22.34 2.82 -22.38
C LEU A 157 21.32 3.66 -23.14
N VAL A 158 21.61 4.97 -23.25
CA VAL A 158 20.89 5.89 -24.14
C VAL A 158 21.73 6.10 -25.40
N PHE A 159 21.18 5.72 -26.55
CA PHE A 159 21.84 5.91 -27.82
C PHE A 159 21.58 7.34 -28.33
N PHE A 160 22.66 8.08 -28.53
CA PHE A 160 22.71 9.35 -29.26
C PHE A 160 23.90 9.27 -30.22
N LEU A 161 23.99 10.20 -31.17
CA LEU A 161 24.93 10.11 -32.29
C LEU A 161 26.39 9.82 -31.86
N ASP A 162 26.89 10.51 -30.83
CA ASP A 162 28.25 10.30 -30.34
C ASP A 162 28.41 8.94 -29.65
N ALA A 163 27.43 8.48 -28.87
CA ALA A 163 27.47 7.14 -28.27
C ALA A 163 27.53 6.04 -29.35
N VAL A 164 26.73 6.18 -30.41
CA VAL A 164 26.76 5.27 -31.56
C VAL A 164 28.13 5.29 -32.25
N GLN A 165 28.72 6.47 -32.46
CA GLN A 165 30.06 6.58 -33.02
C GLN A 165 31.11 5.88 -32.14
N HIS A 166 31.08 6.10 -30.82
CA HIS A 166 32.00 5.44 -29.89
C HIS A 166 31.85 3.92 -29.91
N ILE A 167 30.62 3.39 -29.91
CA ILE A 167 30.37 1.94 -30.06
C ILE A 167 30.97 1.42 -31.37
N SER A 168 30.73 2.14 -32.47
CA SER A 168 31.23 1.79 -33.80
C SER A 168 32.77 1.77 -33.85
N ARG A 169 33.42 2.76 -33.20
CA ARG A 169 34.88 2.82 -33.07
C ARG A 169 35.43 1.62 -32.28
N ILE A 170 34.81 1.29 -31.15
CA ILE A 170 35.24 0.16 -30.32
C ILE A 170 35.05 -1.16 -31.09
N ALA A 171 33.90 -1.37 -31.73
CA ALA A 171 33.65 -2.55 -32.56
C ALA A 171 34.68 -2.69 -33.69
N ARG A 172 34.99 -1.58 -34.40
CA ARG A 172 36.06 -1.54 -35.42
C ARG A 172 37.41 -1.95 -34.86
N ILE A 173 37.76 -1.52 -33.65
CA ILE A 173 39.04 -1.90 -33.00
C ILE A 173 39.04 -3.39 -32.63
N LEU A 174 37.96 -3.91 -32.06
CA LEU A 174 37.84 -5.33 -31.66
C LEU A 174 37.78 -6.29 -32.86
N ARG A 175 37.43 -5.80 -34.04
CA ARG A 175 37.49 -6.58 -35.29
C ARG A 175 38.92 -6.73 -35.82
N GLN A 176 39.79 -5.75 -35.58
CA GLN A 176 41.13 -5.76 -36.14
C GLN A 176 42.07 -6.68 -35.35
N PRO A 177 42.90 -7.49 -36.03
CA PRO A 177 43.91 -8.27 -35.34
C PRO A 177 44.88 -7.32 -34.64
N ARG A 178 45.20 -7.62 -33.38
CA ARG A 178 46.05 -6.77 -32.51
C ARG A 178 45.48 -5.37 -32.26
N GLY A 179 44.17 -5.21 -32.40
CA GLY A 179 43.48 -3.96 -32.13
C GLY A 179 43.26 -3.75 -30.63
N SER A 180 44.04 -2.84 -30.04
CA SER A 180 43.83 -2.36 -28.66
C SER A 180 43.31 -0.92 -28.66
N ALA A 181 42.52 -0.56 -27.66
CA ALA A 181 41.89 0.75 -27.53
C ALA A 181 42.35 1.48 -26.26
N MET A 182 42.55 2.79 -26.36
CA MET A 182 42.69 3.68 -25.22
C MET A 182 41.56 4.71 -25.27
N LEU A 183 40.54 4.47 -24.45
CA LEU A 183 39.36 5.33 -24.29
C LEU A 183 39.68 6.39 -23.24
N VAL A 184 39.75 7.65 -23.64
CA VAL A 184 40.11 8.75 -22.75
C VAL A 184 38.92 9.67 -22.57
N GLY A 185 38.50 9.92 -21.33
CA GLY A 185 37.47 10.90 -21.04
C GLY A 185 37.12 11.00 -19.57
N VAL A 186 36.31 11.99 -19.20
CA VAL A 186 35.90 12.19 -17.81
C VAL A 186 35.03 11.04 -17.28
N GLY A 187 34.88 10.96 -15.96
CA GLY A 187 34.02 9.97 -15.32
C GLY A 187 32.57 10.04 -15.81
N GLY A 188 31.92 8.90 -15.99
CA GLY A 188 30.52 8.82 -16.46
C GLY A 188 30.30 9.06 -17.95
N SER A 189 31.36 9.28 -18.76
CA SER A 189 31.21 9.45 -20.21
C SER A 189 30.78 8.19 -20.97
N GLY A 190 30.60 7.05 -20.29
CA GLY A 190 30.13 5.80 -20.87
C GLY A 190 31.21 4.79 -21.27
N LYS A 191 32.52 5.10 -21.12
CA LYS A 191 33.65 4.24 -21.56
C LYS A 191 33.47 2.74 -21.24
N GLN A 192 33.19 2.42 -19.97
CA GLN A 192 33.06 1.02 -19.53
C GLN A 192 31.80 0.37 -20.11
N SER A 193 30.64 1.03 -20.00
CA SER A 193 29.35 0.51 -20.46
C SER A 193 29.32 0.30 -21.97
N LEU A 194 29.86 1.25 -22.75
CA LEU A 194 29.99 1.13 -24.20
C LEU A 194 30.98 0.05 -24.61
N THR A 195 32.06 -0.16 -23.85
CA THR A 195 33.01 -1.26 -24.12
C THR A 195 32.35 -2.62 -23.92
N ARG A 196 31.65 -2.83 -22.80
CA ARG A 196 30.93 -4.09 -22.53
C ARG A 196 29.89 -4.37 -23.61
N PHE A 197 29.13 -3.34 -23.99
CA PHE A 197 28.13 -3.45 -25.05
C PHE A 197 28.76 -3.75 -26.42
N ALA A 198 29.81 -3.02 -26.81
CA ALA A 198 30.49 -3.26 -28.08
C ALA A 198 31.18 -4.63 -28.14
N ALA A 199 31.72 -5.11 -27.01
CA ALA A 199 32.30 -6.45 -26.90
C ALA A 199 31.23 -7.53 -27.10
N PHE A 200 30.08 -7.40 -26.42
CA PHE A 200 28.94 -8.29 -26.62
C PHE A 200 28.45 -8.29 -28.07
N MET A 201 28.25 -7.09 -28.64
CA MET A 201 27.85 -6.92 -30.04
C MET A 201 28.85 -7.59 -31.00
N SER A 202 30.15 -7.58 -30.67
CA SER A 202 31.21 -8.18 -31.48
C SER A 202 31.46 -9.68 -31.20
N GLU A 203 30.64 -10.33 -30.36
CA GLU A 203 30.87 -11.71 -29.87
C GLU A 203 32.25 -11.90 -29.21
N THR A 204 32.77 -10.84 -28.59
CA THR A 204 34.05 -10.83 -27.88
C THR A 204 33.76 -10.91 -26.38
N GLN A 205 34.40 -11.85 -25.67
CA GLN A 205 34.24 -11.96 -24.22
C GLN A 205 34.84 -10.72 -23.52
N CYS A 206 34.04 -9.97 -22.77
CA CYS A 206 34.54 -8.84 -21.99
C CYS A 206 35.02 -9.32 -20.62
N ALA A 207 36.32 -9.24 -20.37
CA ALA A 207 36.93 -9.56 -19.08
C ALA A 207 37.30 -8.28 -18.32
N THR A 208 37.11 -8.26 -17.00
CA THR A 208 37.52 -7.20 -16.08
C THR A 208 38.12 -7.84 -14.83
N ILE A 209 38.96 -7.11 -14.11
CA ILE A 209 39.43 -7.55 -12.79
C ILE A 209 38.48 -7.06 -11.69
N GLU A 210 38.46 -7.79 -10.57
CA GLU A 210 37.73 -7.43 -9.35
C GLU A 210 38.73 -7.19 -8.23
N LEU A 211 38.77 -5.96 -7.71
CA LEU A 211 39.71 -5.59 -6.65
C LEU A 211 39.22 -6.05 -5.28
N THR A 212 40.05 -6.81 -4.57
CA THR A 212 39.91 -7.11 -3.14
C THR A 212 40.88 -6.26 -2.32
N ARG A 213 40.71 -6.18 -0.99
CA ARG A 213 41.58 -5.38 -0.11
C ARG A 213 43.07 -5.78 -0.19
N SER A 214 43.35 -7.03 -0.55
CA SER A 214 44.72 -7.58 -0.68
C SER A 214 45.16 -7.73 -2.14
N TYR A 215 44.43 -7.17 -3.10
CA TYR A 215 44.75 -7.33 -4.53
C TYR A 215 46.06 -6.62 -4.88
N GLY A 216 47.07 -7.40 -5.27
CA GLY A 216 48.39 -6.91 -5.65
C GLY A 216 48.83 -7.43 -7.02
N ILE A 217 50.14 -7.37 -7.26
CA ILE A 217 50.74 -7.76 -8.55
C ILE A 217 50.62 -9.26 -8.82
N THR A 218 50.61 -10.09 -7.77
CA THR A 218 50.52 -11.54 -7.89
C THR A 218 49.15 -11.94 -8.42
N GLU A 219 48.07 -11.42 -7.82
CA GLU A 219 46.69 -11.67 -8.25
C GLU A 219 46.45 -11.12 -9.67
N PHE A 220 46.99 -9.94 -9.96
CA PHE A 220 46.94 -9.36 -11.31
C PHE A 220 47.58 -10.28 -12.36
N ARG A 221 48.78 -10.80 -12.09
CA ARG A 221 49.47 -11.71 -13.01
C ARG A 221 48.72 -13.02 -13.19
N GLU A 222 48.08 -13.56 -12.14
CA GLU A 222 47.21 -14.72 -12.25
C GLU A 222 45.98 -14.46 -13.13
N ASP A 223 45.35 -13.29 -13.01
CA ASP A 223 44.26 -12.90 -13.91
C ASP A 223 44.73 -12.74 -15.36
N VAL A 224 45.91 -12.15 -15.57
CA VAL A 224 46.53 -12.07 -16.91
C VAL A 224 46.81 -13.46 -17.48
N LYS A 225 47.32 -14.42 -16.68
CA LYS A 225 47.51 -15.81 -17.12
C LYS A 225 46.20 -16.45 -17.59
N LYS A 226 45.07 -16.21 -16.90
CA LYS A 226 43.75 -16.69 -17.32
C LYS A 226 43.35 -16.11 -18.69
N LEU A 227 43.62 -14.83 -18.92
CA LEU A 227 43.39 -14.18 -20.22
C LEU A 227 44.24 -14.82 -21.32
N TYR A 228 45.52 -15.09 -21.06
CA TYR A 228 46.42 -15.79 -21.99
C TYR A 228 45.90 -17.18 -22.36
N ARG A 229 45.41 -17.96 -21.40
CA ARG A 229 44.83 -19.28 -21.67
C ARG A 229 43.57 -19.18 -22.54
N THR A 230 42.66 -18.27 -22.19
CA THR A 230 41.40 -18.09 -22.93
C THR A 230 41.64 -17.60 -24.36
N ALA A 231 42.56 -16.64 -24.55
CA ALA A 231 42.86 -16.08 -25.87
C ALA A 231 43.76 -16.98 -26.73
N GLY A 232 44.72 -17.66 -26.11
CA GLY A 232 45.74 -18.45 -26.80
C GLY A 232 45.40 -19.93 -26.95
N VAL A 233 45.03 -20.61 -25.85
CA VAL A 233 44.72 -22.06 -25.87
C VAL A 233 43.33 -22.28 -26.45
N ASP A 234 42.30 -21.69 -25.85
CA ASP A 234 40.91 -21.85 -26.33
C ASP A 234 40.68 -21.10 -27.66
N GLY A 235 41.50 -20.09 -27.95
CA GLY A 235 41.39 -19.30 -29.17
C GLY A 235 40.20 -18.36 -29.21
N LYS A 236 39.59 -18.03 -28.06
CA LYS A 236 38.43 -17.13 -27.99
C LYS A 236 38.88 -15.67 -28.03
N HIS A 237 38.10 -14.82 -28.68
CA HIS A 237 38.35 -13.37 -28.66
C HIS A 237 37.99 -12.79 -27.29
N VAL A 238 38.93 -12.08 -26.67
CA VAL A 238 38.77 -11.49 -25.34
C VAL A 238 39.09 -10.00 -25.39
N ALA A 239 38.20 -9.17 -24.85
CA ALA A 239 38.42 -7.75 -24.61
C ALA A 239 38.67 -7.54 -23.12
N PHE A 240 39.91 -7.22 -22.76
CA PHE A 240 40.29 -6.91 -21.39
C PHE A 240 40.05 -5.43 -21.07
N LEU A 241 38.99 -5.15 -20.30
CA LEU A 241 38.62 -3.81 -19.86
C LEU A 241 39.37 -3.45 -18.57
N PHE A 242 40.33 -2.53 -18.69
CA PHE A 242 41.15 -2.06 -17.59
C PHE A 242 40.97 -0.56 -17.37
N THR A 243 40.75 -0.13 -16.13
CA THR A 243 40.27 1.23 -15.80
C THR A 243 41.20 1.89 -14.80
N ASP A 244 41.18 3.23 -14.68
CA ASP A 244 42.03 3.92 -13.69
C ASP A 244 41.85 3.42 -12.26
N ASN A 245 40.61 3.04 -11.89
CA ASN A 245 40.31 2.52 -10.55
C ASN A 245 40.96 1.16 -10.29
N HIS A 246 41.35 0.43 -11.33
CA HIS A 246 42.04 -0.86 -11.24
C HIS A 246 43.55 -0.73 -10.99
N ILE A 247 44.10 0.48 -11.13
CA ILE A 247 45.54 0.73 -10.98
C ILE A 247 45.85 0.98 -9.49
N VAL A 248 46.14 -0.11 -8.78
CA VAL A 248 46.61 -0.06 -7.39
C VAL A 248 48.12 0.21 -7.33
N SER A 249 48.87 -0.29 -8.32
CA SER A 249 50.32 -0.12 -8.47
C SER A 249 50.67 0.18 -9.93
N GLU A 250 51.66 1.05 -10.15
CA GLU A 250 52.16 1.38 -11.50
C GLU A 250 52.82 0.18 -12.21
N ALA A 251 53.21 -0.86 -11.46
CA ALA A 251 53.69 -2.13 -12.02
C ALA A 251 52.63 -2.80 -12.92
N PHE A 252 51.33 -2.56 -12.69
CA PHE A 252 50.27 -3.13 -13.54
C PHE A 252 50.33 -2.51 -14.93
N VAL A 253 50.60 -1.21 -15.01
CA VAL A 253 50.71 -0.47 -16.27
C VAL A 253 51.99 -0.86 -17.01
N GLU A 254 53.07 -1.17 -16.29
CA GLU A 254 54.30 -1.73 -16.87
C GLU A 254 54.05 -3.08 -17.55
N ASP A 255 53.38 -4.02 -16.86
CA ASP A 255 53.01 -5.33 -17.42
C ASP A 255 52.09 -5.16 -18.65
N ILE A 256 51.12 -4.24 -18.61
CA ILE A 256 50.26 -3.90 -19.77
C ILE A 256 51.08 -3.31 -20.93
N ASN A 257 52.07 -2.45 -20.65
CA ASN A 257 52.93 -1.88 -21.67
C ASN A 257 53.74 -2.98 -22.39
N ASN A 258 54.23 -3.97 -21.65
CA ASN A 258 54.92 -5.13 -22.21
C ASN A 258 53.97 -5.99 -23.07
N LEU A 259 52.75 -6.23 -22.57
CA LEU A 259 51.70 -6.94 -23.30
C LEU A 259 51.35 -6.26 -24.64
N LEU A 260 51.25 -4.92 -24.66
CA LEU A 260 50.97 -4.15 -25.87
C LEU A 260 52.13 -4.18 -26.89
N ASN A 261 53.38 -4.22 -26.43
CA ASN A 261 54.54 -4.11 -27.31
C ASN A 261 54.99 -5.47 -27.86
N SER A 262 55.41 -6.38 -26.98
CA SER A 262 55.91 -7.72 -27.33
C SER A 262 54.83 -8.78 -27.28
N GLY A 263 53.81 -8.62 -26.43
CA GLY A 263 52.86 -9.68 -26.10
C GLY A 263 53.38 -10.65 -25.04
N GLU A 264 54.52 -10.37 -24.43
CA GLU A 264 55.12 -11.20 -23.37
C GLU A 264 55.47 -10.35 -22.15
N ILE A 265 55.17 -10.88 -20.96
CA ILE A 265 55.57 -10.32 -19.68
C ILE A 265 56.68 -11.21 -19.10
N SER A 266 57.81 -10.60 -18.76
CA SER A 266 58.97 -11.30 -18.19
C SER A 266 58.63 -11.96 -16.86
N GLY A 267 58.91 -13.26 -16.75
CA GLY A 267 58.64 -14.03 -15.53
C GLY A 267 57.16 -14.27 -15.24
N LEU A 268 56.26 -14.09 -16.21
CA LEU A 268 54.83 -14.34 -16.02
C LEU A 268 54.54 -15.84 -15.78
N PHE A 269 55.06 -16.70 -16.66
CA PHE A 269 54.90 -18.16 -16.56
C PHE A 269 56.16 -18.81 -16.03
N ALA A 270 56.02 -19.66 -15.01
CA ALA A 270 57.07 -20.57 -14.58
C ALA A 270 57.33 -21.64 -15.66
N GLN A 271 58.49 -22.31 -15.59
CA GLN A 271 58.91 -23.25 -16.64
C GLN A 271 57.94 -24.43 -16.80
N ASP A 272 57.42 -24.96 -15.70
CA ASP A 272 56.41 -26.02 -15.67
C ASP A 272 55.06 -25.56 -16.25
N GLU A 273 54.65 -24.32 -15.97
CA GLU A 273 53.44 -23.74 -16.56
C GLU A 273 53.55 -23.54 -18.07
N ARG A 274 54.72 -23.12 -18.56
CA ARG A 274 54.98 -23.00 -20.01
C ARG A 274 54.85 -24.35 -20.71
N GLU A 275 55.39 -25.42 -20.11
CA GLU A 275 55.26 -26.77 -20.66
C GLU A 275 53.81 -27.24 -20.73
N ARG A 276 52.98 -26.91 -19.73
CA ARG A 276 51.53 -27.19 -19.76
C ARG A 276 50.84 -26.45 -20.90
N VAL A 277 51.09 -25.15 -21.05
CA VAL A 277 50.50 -24.35 -22.14
C VAL A 277 50.90 -24.91 -23.51
N LEU A 278 52.16 -25.32 -23.68
CA LEU A 278 52.64 -25.92 -24.91
C LEU A 278 51.98 -27.28 -25.20
N ALA A 279 51.72 -28.08 -24.17
CA ALA A 279 50.98 -29.33 -24.31
C ALA A 279 49.53 -29.07 -24.78
N ASP A 280 48.86 -28.08 -24.19
CA ASP A 280 47.47 -27.75 -24.48
C ASP A 280 47.27 -27.20 -25.90
N ILE A 281 48.21 -26.36 -26.39
CA ILE A 281 48.11 -25.77 -27.75
C ILE A 281 48.62 -26.69 -28.87
N ARG A 282 49.29 -27.80 -28.53
CA ARG A 282 49.98 -28.66 -29.52
C ARG A 282 49.07 -29.12 -30.66
N GLN A 283 47.83 -29.51 -30.35
CA GLN A 283 46.88 -29.94 -31.37
C GLN A 283 46.64 -28.85 -32.42
N TRP A 284 46.41 -27.61 -31.98
CA TRP A 284 46.20 -26.48 -32.89
C TRP A 284 47.44 -26.17 -33.73
N ILE A 285 48.65 -26.36 -33.19
CA ILE A 285 49.91 -26.15 -33.91
C ILE A 285 50.04 -27.13 -35.07
N VAL A 286 49.73 -28.41 -34.83
CA VAL A 286 49.71 -29.46 -35.85
C VAL A 286 48.66 -29.11 -36.92
N ASP A 287 47.46 -28.72 -36.52
CA ASP A 287 46.37 -28.37 -37.44
C ASP A 287 46.70 -27.15 -38.34
N ASN A 288 47.58 -26.25 -37.87
CA ASN A 288 48.02 -25.06 -38.61
C ASN A 288 49.38 -25.25 -39.31
N GLY A 289 49.94 -26.47 -39.31
CA GLY A 289 51.19 -26.79 -40.01
C GLY A 289 52.43 -26.06 -39.48
N ILE A 290 52.45 -25.69 -38.20
CA ILE A 290 53.57 -25.00 -37.56
C ILE A 290 54.56 -26.05 -37.03
N GLU A 291 55.86 -25.78 -37.12
CA GLU A 291 56.90 -26.68 -36.60
C GLU A 291 56.74 -26.92 -35.09
N GLU A 292 56.80 -28.20 -34.67
CA GLU A 292 56.68 -28.63 -33.26
C GLU A 292 57.95 -28.35 -32.41
N THR A 293 58.72 -27.32 -32.73
CA THR A 293 59.85 -26.89 -31.90
C THR A 293 59.35 -25.99 -30.76
N ARG A 294 59.90 -26.13 -29.55
CA ARG A 294 59.46 -25.38 -28.36
C ARG A 294 59.36 -23.86 -28.62
N ASP A 295 60.35 -23.30 -29.31
CA ASP A 295 60.39 -21.86 -29.60
C ASP A 295 59.39 -21.44 -30.69
N ALA A 296 59.15 -22.27 -31.70
CA ALA A 296 58.14 -21.97 -32.72
C ALA A 296 56.74 -22.06 -32.13
N MET A 297 56.48 -23.10 -31.31
CA MET A 297 55.21 -23.29 -30.63
C MET A 297 54.89 -22.14 -29.67
N TRP A 298 55.88 -21.71 -28.88
CA TRP A 298 55.71 -20.59 -27.96
C TRP A 298 55.46 -19.27 -28.71
N ARG A 299 56.21 -18.98 -29.78
CA ARG A 299 55.95 -17.82 -30.64
C ARG A 299 54.57 -17.85 -31.28
N ALA A 300 54.11 -19.03 -31.71
CA ALA A 300 52.77 -19.20 -32.26
C ALA A 300 51.69 -18.94 -31.22
N PHE A 301 51.86 -19.45 -29.99
CA PHE A 301 50.99 -19.15 -28.86
C PHE A 301 50.91 -17.64 -28.59
N ILE A 302 52.04 -16.95 -28.48
CA ILE A 302 52.06 -15.51 -28.21
C ILE A 302 51.42 -14.72 -29.35
N ASN A 303 51.70 -15.06 -30.61
CA ASN A 303 51.04 -14.41 -31.75
C ASN A 303 49.52 -14.61 -31.70
N ARG A 304 49.05 -15.82 -31.39
CA ARG A 304 47.62 -16.12 -31.24
C ARG A 304 46.99 -15.33 -30.09
N VAL A 305 47.68 -15.22 -28.95
CA VAL A 305 47.24 -14.36 -27.83
C VAL A 305 47.13 -12.92 -28.29
N ARG A 306 48.12 -12.37 -29.00
CA ARG A 306 48.09 -10.97 -29.49
C ARG A 306 46.98 -10.70 -30.49
N ASP A 307 46.62 -11.69 -31.30
CA ASP A 307 45.58 -11.54 -32.30
C ASP A 307 44.17 -11.61 -31.69
N ASN A 308 44.00 -12.34 -30.58
CA ASN A 308 42.72 -12.58 -29.91
C ASN A 308 42.47 -11.74 -28.64
N LEU A 309 43.53 -11.26 -27.98
CA LEU A 309 43.47 -10.47 -26.75
C LEU A 309 43.53 -8.98 -27.08
N HIS A 310 42.39 -8.32 -26.99
CA HIS A 310 42.24 -6.89 -27.18
C HIS A 310 42.29 -6.18 -25.82
N ILE A 311 43.19 -5.22 -25.66
CA ILE A 311 43.28 -4.45 -24.41
C ILE A 311 42.49 -3.15 -24.59
N VAL A 312 41.54 -2.90 -23.70
CA VAL A 312 40.74 -1.67 -23.68
C VAL A 312 41.03 -0.91 -22.39
N LEU A 313 41.80 0.16 -22.52
CA LEU A 313 42.19 1.05 -21.42
C LEU A 313 41.18 2.19 -21.30
N ALA A 314 40.48 2.30 -20.18
CA ALA A 314 39.57 3.39 -19.89
C ALA A 314 40.18 4.35 -18.86
N MET A 315 40.80 5.42 -19.36
CA MET A 315 41.52 6.40 -18.54
C MET A 315 40.83 7.77 -18.50
N SER A 316 41.10 8.52 -17.45
CA SER A 316 40.66 9.89 -17.23
C SER A 316 41.79 10.86 -17.59
N PRO A 317 41.53 11.88 -18.42
CA PRO A 317 42.51 12.92 -18.72
C PRO A 317 42.68 13.92 -17.55
N VAL A 318 41.85 13.79 -16.50
CA VAL A 318 41.86 14.69 -15.34
C VAL A 318 43.08 14.40 -14.46
N GLY A 319 43.81 15.45 -14.10
CA GLY A 319 45.01 15.37 -13.27
C GLY A 319 46.30 15.22 -14.08
N GLU A 320 47.36 14.75 -13.42
CA GLU A 320 48.69 14.60 -14.02
C GLU A 320 49.05 13.14 -14.33
N ALA A 321 48.42 12.17 -13.66
CA ALA A 321 48.73 10.75 -13.75
C ALA A 321 48.67 10.22 -15.20
N PHE A 322 47.62 10.56 -15.95
CA PHE A 322 47.49 10.16 -17.36
C PHE A 322 48.67 10.65 -18.21
N ARG A 323 49.08 11.91 -18.05
CA ARG A 323 50.19 12.53 -18.79
C ARG A 323 51.54 11.94 -18.36
N ALA A 324 51.70 11.59 -17.08
CA ALA A 324 52.89 10.91 -16.60
C ALA A 324 53.01 9.50 -17.21
N ARG A 325 51.94 8.70 -17.17
CA ARG A 325 51.90 7.34 -17.75
C ARG A 325 52.13 7.33 -19.25
N CYS A 326 51.54 8.27 -19.99
CA CYS A 326 51.78 8.41 -21.44
C CYS A 326 53.25 8.65 -21.78
N ARG A 327 54.00 9.36 -20.90
CA ARG A 327 55.45 9.60 -21.08
C ARG A 327 56.29 8.40 -20.65
N GLN A 328 55.92 7.74 -19.56
CA GLN A 328 56.63 6.58 -19.02
C GLN A 328 56.44 5.32 -19.87
N PHE A 329 55.26 5.15 -20.46
CA PHE A 329 54.86 3.94 -21.19
C PHE A 329 54.40 4.27 -22.62
N PRO A 330 55.34 4.44 -23.58
CA PRO A 330 55.01 4.86 -24.95
C PRO A 330 54.11 3.87 -25.72
N SER A 331 54.07 2.60 -25.34
CA SER A 331 53.23 1.59 -26.02
C SER A 331 51.75 1.85 -25.83
N LEU A 332 51.36 2.57 -24.76
CA LEU A 332 49.98 3.00 -24.54
C LEU A 332 49.46 3.85 -25.70
N ILE A 333 50.29 4.73 -26.25
CA ILE A 333 49.94 5.58 -27.39
C ILE A 333 50.22 4.87 -28.71
N ASN A 334 51.39 4.23 -28.85
CA ASN A 334 51.83 3.70 -30.13
C ASN A 334 51.08 2.43 -30.57
N CYS A 335 50.65 1.59 -29.63
CA CYS A 335 49.96 0.35 -29.94
C CYS A 335 48.44 0.52 -29.91
N CYS A 336 47.89 1.35 -29.02
CA CYS A 336 46.44 1.54 -28.93
C CYS A 336 45.92 2.52 -29.98
N THR A 337 44.65 2.38 -30.34
CA THR A 337 43.88 3.43 -31.02
C THR A 337 43.21 4.28 -29.96
N ILE A 338 43.43 5.59 -30.00
CA ILE A 338 42.90 6.53 -29.00
C ILE A 338 41.53 7.00 -29.45
N ASP A 339 40.53 6.85 -28.58
CA ASP A 339 39.20 7.41 -28.76
C ASP A 339 38.90 8.40 -27.64
N TRP A 340 38.74 9.67 -28.01
CA TRP A 340 38.51 10.75 -27.06
C TRP A 340 37.02 11.00 -26.82
N PHE A 341 36.56 10.72 -25.60
CA PHE A 341 35.20 10.98 -25.13
C PHE A 341 35.09 12.43 -24.66
N SER A 342 34.53 13.28 -25.53
CA SER A 342 34.20 14.66 -25.22
C SER A 342 33.03 14.78 -24.23
N ALA A 343 32.83 15.99 -23.70
CA ALA A 343 31.61 16.33 -22.98
C ALA A 343 30.39 16.10 -23.88
N TRP A 344 29.28 15.67 -23.28
CA TRP A 344 28.05 15.42 -24.03
C TRP A 344 27.48 16.74 -24.58
N PRO A 345 27.09 16.78 -25.87
CA PRO A 345 26.42 17.95 -26.44
C PRO A 345 25.04 18.15 -25.82
N SER A 346 24.45 19.33 -26.02
CA SER A 346 23.09 19.68 -25.57
C SER A 346 22.07 18.62 -25.95
N ASP A 347 22.13 18.14 -27.19
CA ASP A 347 21.15 17.21 -27.74
C ASP A 347 21.25 15.82 -27.09
N ALA A 348 22.47 15.41 -26.72
CA ALA A 348 22.70 14.18 -25.98
C ALA A 348 22.17 14.28 -24.54
N LEU A 349 22.41 15.40 -23.85
CA LEU A 349 21.86 15.65 -22.52
C LEU A 349 20.33 15.66 -22.54
N LEU A 350 19.73 16.31 -23.56
CA LEU A 350 18.28 16.36 -23.73
C LEU A 350 17.68 14.96 -23.96
N SER A 351 18.26 14.17 -24.87
CA SER A 351 17.81 12.79 -25.14
C SER A 351 17.90 11.90 -23.90
N VAL A 352 18.98 12.04 -23.11
CA VAL A 352 19.16 11.32 -21.86
C VAL A 352 18.09 11.71 -20.84
N SER A 353 17.91 13.00 -20.56
CA SER A 353 16.90 13.46 -19.60
C SER A 353 15.47 13.06 -19.98
N GLN A 354 15.09 13.24 -21.25
CA GLN A 354 13.78 12.83 -21.76
C GLN A 354 13.53 11.34 -21.55
N ARG A 355 14.52 10.48 -21.83
CA ARG A 355 14.36 9.03 -21.64
C ARG A 355 14.18 8.66 -20.18
N PHE A 356 14.98 9.22 -19.27
CA PHE A 356 14.86 8.90 -17.84
C PHE A 356 13.55 9.46 -17.24
N LEU A 357 13.14 10.66 -17.64
CA LEU A 357 11.96 11.33 -17.12
C LEU A 357 10.64 10.88 -17.78
N SER A 358 10.68 10.24 -18.96
CA SER A 358 9.50 9.65 -19.62
C SER A 358 8.68 8.70 -18.73
N SER A 359 9.36 8.02 -17.80
CA SER A 359 8.73 7.09 -16.85
C SER A 359 8.05 7.76 -15.66
N GLN A 360 8.16 9.09 -15.51
CA GLN A 360 7.71 9.82 -14.33
C GLN A 360 6.47 10.67 -14.62
N GLU A 361 5.51 10.67 -13.69
CA GLU A 361 4.30 11.50 -13.77
C GLU A 361 4.58 12.95 -13.38
N LEU A 362 5.10 13.76 -14.29
CA LEU A 362 5.49 15.16 -13.98
C LEU A 362 4.37 16.19 -14.18
N GLY A 363 3.16 15.77 -14.59
CA GLY A 363 2.06 16.69 -14.92
C GLY A 363 1.83 16.88 -16.43
N GLY A 364 2.25 15.91 -17.25
CA GLY A 364 2.05 15.87 -18.70
C GLY A 364 3.35 16.00 -19.52
N ASP A 365 3.24 15.77 -20.83
CA ASP A 365 4.40 15.74 -21.74
C ASP A 365 5.12 17.10 -21.85
N ALA A 366 4.36 18.20 -21.80
CA ALA A 366 4.92 19.55 -21.83
C ALA A 366 5.81 19.83 -20.60
N MET A 367 5.37 19.41 -19.41
CA MET A 367 6.15 19.57 -18.18
C MET A 367 7.39 18.68 -18.20
N ASN A 368 7.28 17.45 -18.72
CA ASN A 368 8.42 16.55 -18.89
C ASN A 368 9.48 17.15 -19.83
N ALA A 369 9.05 17.73 -20.96
CA ALA A 369 9.94 18.43 -21.88
C ALA A 369 10.61 19.64 -21.21
N ALA A 370 9.86 20.43 -20.43
CA ALA A 370 10.38 21.58 -19.70
C ALA A 370 11.43 21.18 -18.65
N VAL A 371 11.14 20.19 -17.80
CA VAL A 371 12.10 19.68 -16.79
C VAL A 371 13.33 19.07 -17.47
N SER A 372 13.15 18.34 -18.58
CA SER A 372 14.26 17.79 -19.38
C SER A 372 15.18 18.89 -19.93
N ALA A 373 14.60 19.95 -20.51
CA ALA A 373 15.37 21.11 -20.96
C ALA A 373 16.10 21.80 -19.79
N MET A 374 15.42 21.94 -18.65
CA MET A 374 16.01 22.54 -17.45
C MET A 374 17.21 21.72 -16.90
N CYS A 375 17.18 20.39 -17.00
CA CYS A 375 18.35 19.56 -16.67
C CYS A 375 19.58 19.99 -17.50
N VAL A 376 19.40 20.18 -18.80
CA VAL A 376 20.47 20.58 -19.72
C VAL A 376 21.00 21.97 -19.35
N ASP A 377 20.10 22.93 -19.14
CA ASP A 377 20.44 24.31 -18.80
C ASP A 377 21.22 24.39 -17.47
N ILE A 378 20.83 23.63 -16.45
CA ILE A 378 21.57 23.52 -15.19
C ILE A 378 22.96 22.96 -15.43
N HIS A 379 23.08 21.84 -16.16
CA HIS A 379 24.36 21.18 -16.38
C HIS A 379 25.36 22.09 -17.08
N GLN A 380 24.91 22.76 -18.15
CA GLN A 380 25.73 23.69 -18.92
C GLN A 380 26.03 24.96 -18.13
N GLY A 381 25.05 25.49 -17.39
CA GLY A 381 25.24 26.64 -16.52
C GLY A 381 26.26 26.39 -15.41
N VAL A 382 26.25 25.21 -14.80
CA VAL A 382 27.27 24.80 -13.81
C VAL A 382 28.64 24.64 -14.47
N ALA A 383 28.72 24.10 -15.69
CA ALA A 383 29.99 24.00 -16.41
C ALA A 383 30.60 25.38 -16.70
N ALA A 384 29.78 26.35 -17.16
CA ALA A 384 30.22 27.72 -17.34
C ALA A 384 30.65 28.39 -16.03
N MET A 385 29.89 28.16 -14.94
CA MET A 385 30.23 28.69 -13.62
C MET A 385 31.50 28.06 -13.05
N ALA A 386 31.77 26.79 -13.33
CA ALA A 386 32.99 26.10 -12.91
C ALA A 386 34.25 26.71 -13.56
N GLU A 387 34.17 27.11 -14.83
CA GLU A 387 35.26 27.83 -15.49
C GLU A 387 35.46 29.22 -14.88
N LYS A 388 34.38 29.97 -14.62
CA LYS A 388 34.45 31.26 -13.93
C LYS A 388 35.09 31.13 -12.53
N PHE A 389 34.66 30.14 -11.75
CA PHE A 389 35.20 29.83 -10.43
C PHE A 389 36.70 29.51 -10.48
N TYR A 390 37.14 28.80 -11.52
CA TYR A 390 38.56 28.53 -11.74
C TYR A 390 39.35 29.80 -12.14
N HIS A 391 38.80 30.65 -13.01
CA HIS A 391 39.47 31.89 -13.40
C HIS A 391 39.63 32.87 -12.25
N GLU A 392 38.64 32.97 -11.36
CA GLU A 392 38.62 33.92 -10.25
C GLU A 392 39.37 33.39 -9.02
N LEU A 393 39.15 32.14 -8.62
CA LEU A 393 39.67 31.58 -7.36
C LEU A 393 40.77 30.53 -7.54
N ARG A 394 41.11 30.15 -8.78
CA ARG A 394 42.07 29.08 -9.11
C ARG A 394 41.73 27.72 -8.49
N ARG A 395 40.47 27.52 -8.11
CA ARG A 395 39.93 26.24 -7.62
C ARG A 395 39.24 25.52 -8.77
N ARG A 396 39.75 24.35 -9.16
CA ARG A 396 39.23 23.60 -10.30
C ARG A 396 38.08 22.69 -9.84
N PHE A 397 36.93 22.81 -10.50
CA PHE A 397 35.80 21.90 -10.33
C PHE A 397 35.47 21.25 -11.68
N TYR A 398 35.27 19.93 -11.69
CA TYR A 398 35.01 19.18 -12.91
C TYR A 398 33.54 18.78 -12.97
N VAL A 399 32.84 19.28 -13.98
CA VAL A 399 31.47 18.87 -14.28
C VAL A 399 31.53 17.63 -15.17
N THR A 400 30.84 16.57 -14.78
CA THR A 400 30.89 15.28 -15.48
C THR A 400 29.49 14.76 -15.83
N PRO A 401 29.34 13.95 -16.89
CA PRO A 401 28.07 13.27 -17.18
C PRO A 401 27.58 12.39 -16.02
N LYS A 402 28.49 11.87 -15.18
CA LYS A 402 28.09 11.15 -13.97
C LYS A 402 27.32 12.06 -13.00
N SER A 403 27.76 13.30 -12.82
CA SER A 403 27.05 14.28 -11.99
C SER A 403 25.68 14.66 -12.58
N TYR A 404 25.53 14.60 -13.91
CA TYR A 404 24.24 14.79 -14.59
C TYR A 404 23.26 13.64 -14.33
N LEU A 405 23.74 12.40 -14.42
CA LEU A 405 22.93 11.23 -14.09
C LEU A 405 22.55 11.22 -12.60
N ASP A 406 23.47 11.61 -11.72
CA ASP A 406 23.18 11.73 -10.28
C ASP A 406 22.08 12.75 -10.00
N LEU A 407 22.07 13.91 -10.69
CA LEU A 407 20.97 14.87 -10.60
C LEU A 407 19.63 14.21 -10.94
N ILE A 408 19.55 13.53 -12.09
CA ILE A 408 18.30 12.91 -12.55
C ILE A 408 17.85 11.82 -11.58
N HIS A 409 18.75 10.93 -11.17
CA HIS A 409 18.43 9.84 -10.25
C HIS A 409 18.01 10.36 -8.87
N LEU A 410 18.72 11.35 -8.33
CA LEU A 410 18.38 11.98 -7.07
C LEU A 410 17.03 12.68 -7.15
N TYR A 411 16.76 13.39 -8.24
CA TYR A 411 15.48 14.04 -8.49
C TYR A 411 14.33 13.03 -8.47
N ILE A 412 14.43 11.94 -9.24
CA ILE A 412 13.41 10.89 -9.31
C ILE A 412 13.17 10.28 -7.92
N SER A 413 14.25 9.97 -7.19
CA SER A 413 14.17 9.37 -5.86
C SER A 413 13.51 10.33 -4.85
N LEU A 414 13.95 11.59 -4.81
CA LEU A 414 13.40 12.59 -3.89
C LEU A 414 11.95 12.93 -4.21
N LEU A 415 11.61 13.07 -5.50
CA LEU A 415 10.24 13.40 -5.92
C LEU A 415 9.27 12.28 -5.51
N ARG A 416 9.66 11.02 -5.73
CA ARG A 416 8.86 9.86 -5.32
C ARG A 416 8.64 9.85 -3.80
N GLY A 417 9.72 9.97 -3.02
CA GLY A 417 9.63 9.98 -1.55
C GLY A 417 8.75 11.11 -1.03
N LYS A 418 9.01 12.35 -1.47
CA LYS A 418 8.25 13.53 -1.00
C LYS A 418 6.79 13.50 -1.43
N ARG A 419 6.48 13.00 -2.63
CA ARG A 419 5.09 12.81 -3.07
C ARG A 419 4.37 11.79 -2.19
N GLN A 420 5.03 10.68 -1.85
CA GLN A 420 4.46 9.66 -0.99
C GLN A 420 4.20 10.23 0.42
N ASP A 421 5.16 10.95 1.00
CA ASP A 421 5.03 11.55 2.33
C ASP A 421 3.86 12.56 2.37
N MET A 422 3.78 13.45 1.38
CA MET A 422 2.70 14.43 1.27
C MET A 422 1.35 13.79 1.00
N ALA A 423 1.29 12.76 0.13
CA ALA A 423 0.07 12.03 -0.15
C ALA A 423 -0.46 11.32 1.11
N LEU A 424 0.40 10.63 1.85
CA LEU A 424 0.02 9.97 3.11
C LEU A 424 -0.48 10.98 4.16
N ALA A 425 0.19 12.13 4.29
CA ALA A 425 -0.25 13.19 5.20
C ALA A 425 -1.62 13.76 4.81
N ARG A 426 -1.81 14.06 3.52
CA ARG A 426 -3.09 14.55 2.97
C ARG A 426 -4.20 13.51 3.16
N ASP A 427 -3.96 12.26 2.77
CA ASP A 427 -4.95 11.19 2.82
C ASP A 427 -5.36 10.89 4.26
N ARG A 428 -4.43 11.00 5.24
CA ARG A 428 -4.76 10.91 6.66
C ARG A 428 -5.74 12.00 7.10
N LEU A 429 -5.54 13.25 6.67
CA LEU A 429 -6.43 14.37 6.99
C LEU A 429 -7.79 14.19 6.30
N LEU A 430 -7.81 13.80 5.03
CA LEU A 430 -9.04 13.54 4.28
C LEU A 430 -9.85 12.39 4.89
N ASN A 431 -9.20 11.31 5.31
CA ASN A 431 -9.86 10.21 6.01
C ASN A 431 -10.44 10.67 7.37
N GLY A 432 -9.74 11.55 8.08
CA GLY A 432 -10.25 12.18 9.31
C GLY A 432 -11.50 13.01 9.04
N LEU A 433 -11.49 13.82 7.98
CA LEU A 433 -12.62 14.63 7.54
C LEU A 433 -13.82 13.78 7.10
N SER A 434 -13.58 12.69 6.35
CA SER A 434 -14.63 11.73 5.95
C SER A 434 -15.32 11.14 7.17
N LYS A 435 -14.56 10.70 8.18
CA LYS A 435 -15.12 10.17 9.43
C LYS A 435 -15.93 11.20 10.19
N LEU A 436 -15.48 12.45 10.24
CA LEU A 436 -16.24 13.54 10.86
C LEU A 436 -17.57 13.77 10.12
N GLN A 437 -17.54 13.75 8.79
CA GLN A 437 -18.74 13.88 7.97
C GLN A 437 -19.71 12.70 8.20
N GLU A 438 -19.21 11.47 8.26
CA GLU A 438 -20.01 10.28 8.61
C GLU A 438 -20.64 10.40 10.01
N THR A 439 -19.89 10.89 11.01
CA THR A 439 -20.44 11.10 12.36
C THR A 439 -21.51 12.19 12.38
N ASN A 440 -21.36 13.27 11.60
CA ASN A 440 -22.40 14.29 11.49
C ASN A 440 -23.70 13.70 10.93
N VAL A 441 -23.61 12.85 9.90
CA VAL A 441 -24.79 12.15 9.34
C VAL A 441 -25.46 11.23 10.37
N VAL A 442 -24.68 10.52 11.20
CA VAL A 442 -25.21 9.66 12.26
C VAL A 442 -25.90 10.48 13.35
N VAL A 443 -25.29 11.59 13.77
CA VAL A 443 -25.87 12.48 14.79
C VAL A 443 -27.16 13.13 14.28
N ASP A 444 -27.18 13.59 13.03
CA ASP A 444 -28.40 14.12 12.39
C ASP A 444 -29.52 13.07 12.38
N LYS A 445 -29.19 11.80 12.09
CA LYS A 445 -30.17 10.71 12.13
C LYS A 445 -30.70 10.49 13.55
N MET A 446 -29.82 10.41 14.54
CA MET A 446 -30.21 10.24 15.95
C MET A 446 -31.05 11.41 16.47
N GLN A 447 -30.75 12.65 16.04
CA GLN A 447 -31.54 13.82 16.39
C GLN A 447 -32.96 13.73 15.86
N ARG A 448 -33.14 13.26 14.61
CA ARG A 448 -34.46 13.05 14.01
C ARG A 448 -35.24 11.97 14.76
N GLU A 449 -34.63 10.81 15.00
CA GLU A 449 -35.25 9.71 15.74
C GLU A 449 -35.69 10.15 17.16
N LEU A 450 -34.86 10.94 17.86
CA LEU A 450 -35.21 11.46 19.18
C LEU A 450 -36.38 12.47 19.12
N ASN A 451 -36.39 13.35 18.12
CA ASN A 451 -37.48 14.30 17.90
C ASN A 451 -38.80 13.59 17.56
N GLU A 452 -38.76 12.47 16.84
CA GLU A 452 -39.93 11.64 16.51
C GLU A 452 -40.46 10.84 17.72
N LEU A 453 -39.57 10.41 18.63
CA LEU A 453 -39.95 9.66 19.84
C LEU A 453 -40.57 10.54 20.93
N GLN A 454 -40.22 11.83 21.03
CA GLN A 454 -40.77 12.76 22.02
C GLN A 454 -42.31 12.83 22.05
N PRO A 455 -43.03 13.04 20.92
CA PRO A 455 -44.49 13.09 20.93
C PRO A 455 -45.11 11.73 21.27
N VAL A 456 -44.49 10.62 20.88
CA VAL A 456 -44.97 9.25 21.18
C VAL A 456 -44.90 8.99 22.69
N LEU A 457 -43.81 9.39 23.34
CA LEU A 457 -43.65 9.30 24.79
C LEU A 457 -44.68 10.14 25.54
N ALA A 458 -44.93 11.37 25.08
CA ALA A 458 -45.95 12.25 25.66
C ALA A 458 -47.35 11.62 25.57
N ALA A 459 -47.73 11.10 24.39
CA ALA A 459 -49.00 10.43 24.19
C ALA A 459 -49.16 9.19 25.08
N LYS A 460 -48.16 8.29 25.10
CA LYS A 460 -48.18 7.09 25.96
C LYS A 460 -48.20 7.43 27.46
N THR A 461 -47.57 8.53 27.87
CA THR A 461 -47.63 9.02 29.27
C THR A 461 -49.05 9.42 29.65
N VAL A 462 -49.73 10.18 28.78
CA VAL A 462 -51.14 10.57 28.98
C VAL A 462 -52.05 9.34 28.99
N ASP A 463 -51.86 8.40 28.07
CA ASP A 463 -52.63 7.16 28.02
C ASP A 463 -52.46 6.32 29.30
N THR A 464 -51.23 6.22 29.80
CA THR A 464 -50.91 5.50 31.05
C THR A 464 -51.57 6.17 32.26
N GLN A 465 -51.56 7.51 32.34
CA GLN A 465 -52.25 8.25 33.39
C GLN A 465 -53.76 8.04 33.34
N ARG A 466 -54.34 8.03 32.13
CA ARG A 466 -55.77 7.75 31.94
C ARG A 466 -56.15 6.35 32.39
N LEU A 467 -55.37 5.34 32.00
CA LEU A 467 -55.58 3.94 32.43
C LEU A 467 -55.46 3.80 33.95
N LEU A 468 -54.51 4.51 34.57
CA LEU A 468 -54.33 4.50 36.02
C LEU A 468 -55.56 5.06 36.75
N ILE A 469 -56.11 6.19 36.29
CA ILE A 469 -57.35 6.76 36.84
C ILE A 469 -58.52 5.78 36.67
N GLN A 470 -58.62 5.11 35.52
CA GLN A 470 -59.69 4.14 35.26
C GLN A 470 -59.59 2.92 36.17
N VAL A 471 -58.39 2.35 36.33
CA VAL A 471 -58.15 1.22 37.26
C VAL A 471 -58.46 1.61 38.70
N GLU A 472 -58.10 2.83 39.14
CA GLU A 472 -58.43 3.30 40.47
C GLU A 472 -59.95 3.46 40.69
N ALA A 473 -60.68 3.95 39.68
CA ALA A 473 -62.13 4.09 39.75
C ALA A 473 -62.81 2.72 39.84
N GLU A 474 -62.50 1.79 38.92
CA GLU A 474 -63.10 0.45 38.93
C GLU A 474 -62.72 -0.35 40.18
N ARG A 475 -61.52 -0.14 40.74
CA ARG A 475 -61.10 -0.75 42.01
C ARG A 475 -61.86 -0.19 43.22
N ARG A 476 -62.21 1.10 43.22
CA ARG A 476 -63.07 1.69 44.26
C ARG A 476 -64.48 1.12 44.17
N ASP A 477 -65.03 1.00 42.97
CA ASP A 477 -66.37 0.44 42.74
C ASP A 477 -66.42 -1.03 43.15
N ALA A 478 -65.40 -1.83 42.80
CA ALA A 478 -65.25 -3.21 43.24
C ALA A 478 -65.22 -3.31 44.78
N ALA A 479 -64.47 -2.43 45.46
CA ALA A 479 -64.38 -2.43 46.92
C ALA A 479 -65.69 -2.06 47.62
N VAL A 480 -66.49 -1.16 47.03
CA VAL A 480 -67.84 -0.82 47.53
C VAL A 480 -68.76 -2.02 47.42
N ILE A 481 -68.81 -2.65 46.24
CA ILE A 481 -69.66 -3.83 46.00
C ILE A 481 -69.21 -4.99 46.90
N GLN A 482 -67.90 -5.20 47.05
CA GLN A 482 -67.34 -6.21 47.94
C GLN A 482 -67.77 -6.01 49.39
N ARG A 483 -67.77 -4.77 49.90
CA ARG A 483 -68.29 -4.48 51.26
C ARG A 483 -69.77 -4.79 51.39
N THR A 484 -70.58 -4.39 50.41
CA THR A 484 -72.03 -4.67 50.44
C THR A 484 -72.33 -6.17 50.38
N VAL A 485 -71.56 -6.93 49.59
CA VAL A 485 -71.66 -8.39 49.54
C VAL A 485 -71.28 -8.99 50.89
N GLN A 486 -70.20 -8.54 51.53
CA GLN A 486 -69.80 -9.03 52.87
C GLN A 486 -70.85 -8.75 53.96
N GLU A 487 -71.47 -7.57 53.94
CA GLU A 487 -72.54 -7.19 54.87
C GLU A 487 -73.79 -8.07 54.67
N GLU A 488 -74.24 -8.25 53.43
CA GLU A 488 -75.39 -9.11 53.10
C GLU A 488 -75.11 -10.59 53.37
N GLU A 489 -73.88 -11.06 53.14
CA GLU A 489 -73.46 -12.43 53.46
C GLU A 489 -73.51 -12.69 54.98
N ALA A 490 -73.17 -11.68 55.80
CA ALA A 490 -73.27 -11.77 57.24
C ALA A 490 -74.74 -11.79 57.72
N GLU A 491 -75.61 -10.96 57.14
CA GLU A 491 -77.05 -10.96 57.46
C GLU A 491 -77.74 -12.28 57.09
N VAL A 492 -77.42 -12.82 55.91
CA VAL A 492 -77.94 -14.13 55.46
C VAL A 492 -77.53 -15.22 56.44
N LYS A 493 -76.27 -15.23 56.92
CA LYS A 493 -75.79 -16.19 57.93
C LYS A 493 -76.57 -16.09 59.24
N VAL A 494 -76.89 -14.88 59.71
CA VAL A 494 -77.68 -14.69 60.95
C VAL A 494 -79.08 -15.27 60.77
N LYS A 495 -79.79 -14.91 59.69
CA LYS A 495 -81.14 -15.42 59.40
C LYS A 495 -81.18 -16.93 59.15
N GLN A 496 -80.07 -17.50 58.66
CA GLN A 496 -79.90 -18.94 58.50
C GLN A 496 -79.87 -19.67 59.84
N VAL A 497 -79.16 -19.12 60.83
CA VAL A 497 -79.14 -19.67 62.19
C VAL A 497 -80.51 -19.55 62.86
N GLU A 498 -81.20 -18.40 62.72
CA GLU A 498 -82.54 -18.20 63.30
C GLU A 498 -83.58 -19.17 62.74
N THR A 499 -83.60 -19.36 61.41
CA THR A 499 -84.52 -20.30 60.74
C THR A 499 -84.25 -21.75 61.17
N GLN A 500 -82.98 -22.08 61.43
CA GLN A 500 -82.58 -23.40 61.93
C GLN A 500 -83.09 -23.65 63.36
N LEU A 501 -82.95 -22.67 64.27
CA LEU A 501 -83.45 -22.77 65.65
C LEU A 501 -84.97 -22.93 65.71
N LEU A 502 -85.70 -22.21 64.84
CA LEU A 502 -87.16 -22.32 64.74
C LEU A 502 -87.61 -23.72 64.29
N LYS A 503 -86.78 -24.38 63.48
CA LYS A 503 -87.00 -25.75 63.01
C LYS A 503 -86.87 -26.77 64.13
N ASP A 504 -85.82 -26.62 64.92
CA ASP A 504 -85.50 -27.54 66.01
C ASP A 504 -86.57 -27.46 67.14
N ASP A 505 -87.08 -26.25 67.44
CA ASP A 505 -88.12 -26.04 68.45
C ASP A 505 -89.48 -26.64 68.04
N ALA A 506 -89.85 -26.56 66.75
CA ALA A 506 -91.09 -27.15 66.25
C ALA A 506 -91.06 -28.70 66.22
N GLN A 507 -89.87 -29.31 66.09
CA GLN A 507 -89.71 -30.77 66.12
C GLN A 507 -89.78 -31.32 67.56
N LYS A 508 -89.18 -30.61 68.53
CA LYS A 508 -89.16 -31.04 69.93
C LYS A 508 -90.55 -31.18 70.55
N ASP A 509 -91.45 -30.23 70.28
CA ASP A 509 -92.83 -30.27 70.81
C ASP A 509 -93.70 -31.38 70.21
N LEU A 510 -93.37 -31.86 69.00
CA LEU A 510 -94.09 -32.95 68.34
C LEU A 510 -93.68 -34.32 68.91
N GLU A 511 -92.41 -34.48 69.30
CA GLU A 511 -91.85 -35.73 69.80
C GLU A 511 -92.35 -36.11 71.21
N GLU A 512 -92.79 -35.14 72.03
CA GLU A 512 -93.19 -35.38 73.42
C GLU A 512 -94.49 -36.20 73.57
N VAL A 513 -95.38 -36.19 72.57
CA VAL A 513 -96.75 -36.76 72.69
C VAL A 513 -96.98 -38.01 71.83
N LEU A 514 -96.15 -38.21 70.81
CA LEU A 514 -96.22 -39.40 69.95
C LEU A 514 -96.13 -40.74 70.72
N PRO A 515 -95.27 -40.90 71.75
CA PRO A 515 -95.12 -42.19 72.45
C PRO A 515 -96.38 -42.61 73.21
N ALA A 516 -97.12 -41.66 73.78
CA ALA A 516 -98.34 -41.93 74.55
C ALA A 516 -99.52 -42.34 73.66
N LEU A 517 -99.59 -41.79 72.44
CA LEU A 517 -100.62 -42.13 71.46
C LEU A 517 -100.35 -43.52 70.83
N GLU A 518 -99.09 -43.81 70.48
CA GLU A 518 -98.69 -45.12 69.97
C GLU A 518 -98.93 -46.24 71.00
N ALA A 519 -98.67 -46.00 72.29
CA ALA A 519 -98.96 -46.95 73.36
C ALA A 519 -100.46 -47.26 73.50
N ALA A 520 -101.32 -46.26 73.30
CA ALA A 520 -102.77 -46.41 73.35
C ALA A 520 -103.34 -47.16 72.14
N GLU A 521 -102.83 -46.91 70.93
CA GLU A 521 -103.21 -47.67 69.73
C GLU A 521 -102.82 -49.16 69.86
N LYS A 522 -101.64 -49.44 70.43
CA LYS A 522 -101.16 -50.81 70.64
C LYS A 522 -102.01 -51.60 71.63
N ALA A 523 -102.55 -50.93 72.66
CA ALA A 523 -103.46 -51.54 73.65
C ALA A 523 -104.86 -51.84 73.09
N LEU A 524 -105.34 -51.05 72.11
CA LEU A 524 -106.62 -51.28 71.42
C LEU A 524 -106.58 -52.43 70.40
N ALA A 525 -105.40 -52.79 69.90
CA ALA A 525 -105.24 -53.87 68.94
C ALA A 525 -105.37 -55.29 69.54
N SER A 526 -105.36 -55.45 70.87
CA SER A 526 -105.29 -56.75 71.56
C SER A 526 -106.64 -57.37 71.98
N LEU A 527 -107.77 -56.97 71.39
CA LEU A 527 -109.11 -57.44 71.75
C LEU A 527 -109.80 -58.22 70.61
N ASN A 528 -110.57 -59.26 70.98
CA ASN A 528 -111.17 -60.23 70.05
C ASN A 528 -112.37 -59.68 69.26
N LYS A 529 -112.51 -60.21 68.04
CA LYS A 529 -113.26 -59.65 66.90
C LYS A 529 -114.79 -59.67 67.02
N SER A 530 -115.38 -60.33 68.02
CA SER A 530 -116.84 -60.41 68.20
C SER A 530 -117.44 -59.19 68.91
N ASP A 531 -116.62 -58.38 69.61
CA ASP A 531 -117.11 -57.29 70.46
C ASP A 531 -116.84 -55.88 69.89
N ILE A 532 -116.25 -55.76 68.69
CA ILE A 532 -115.64 -54.51 68.16
C ILE A 532 -116.26 -54.00 66.85
N VAL A 533 -117.34 -54.60 66.35
CA VAL A 533 -117.92 -54.22 65.04
C VAL A 533 -118.65 -52.86 65.06
N GLU A 534 -119.04 -52.32 66.23
CA GLU A 534 -119.71 -51.00 66.30
C GLU A 534 -118.79 -49.80 66.63
N ILE A 535 -117.51 -50.00 66.97
CA ILE A 535 -116.62 -48.90 67.45
C ILE A 535 -115.57 -48.45 66.41
N LYS A 536 -115.40 -49.18 65.30
CA LYS A 536 -114.38 -48.88 64.26
C LYS A 536 -114.70 -47.70 63.31
N THR A 537 -115.84 -47.02 63.46
CA THR A 537 -116.30 -45.98 62.53
C THR A 537 -116.06 -44.53 63.00
N PHE A 538 -115.50 -44.32 64.20
CA PHE A 538 -115.21 -42.97 64.72
C PHE A 538 -113.73 -42.57 64.55
N THR A 539 -113.35 -42.10 63.36
CA THR A 539 -112.02 -41.54 63.10
C THR A 539 -111.83 -40.09 63.57
N LYS A 540 -112.90 -39.36 63.91
CA LYS A 540 -112.89 -38.05 64.63
C LYS A 540 -114.18 -37.84 65.44
N PRO A 541 -114.16 -37.66 66.77
CA PRO A 541 -115.39 -37.50 67.57
C PRO A 541 -116.05 -36.11 67.38
N PRO A 542 -117.39 -36.02 67.19
CA PRO A 542 -118.13 -34.76 67.10
C PRO A 542 -118.06 -33.91 68.40
N PRO A 543 -118.08 -32.56 68.32
CA PRO A 543 -117.87 -31.69 69.49
C PRO A 543 -118.88 -31.87 70.63
N LEU A 544 -120.10 -32.35 70.36
CA LEU A 544 -121.08 -32.71 71.38
C LEU A 544 -120.69 -33.97 72.17
N VAL A 545 -119.98 -34.91 71.56
CA VAL A 545 -119.50 -36.16 72.20
C VAL A 545 -118.26 -35.89 73.07
N VAL A 546 -117.38 -34.97 72.66
CA VAL A 546 -116.21 -34.54 73.45
C VAL A 546 -116.62 -33.81 74.75
N ARG A 547 -117.71 -33.04 74.72
CA ARG A 547 -118.23 -32.36 75.92
C ARG A 547 -118.80 -33.34 76.96
N SER A 548 -119.45 -34.41 76.49
CA SER A 548 -119.95 -35.50 77.33
C SER A 548 -118.83 -36.42 77.82
N LEU A 549 -117.79 -36.64 77.02
CA LEU A 549 -116.58 -37.40 77.40
C LEU A 549 -115.71 -36.66 78.43
N LYS A 550 -115.61 -35.32 78.38
CA LYS A 550 -114.90 -34.53 79.40
C LYS A 550 -115.43 -34.78 80.80
N ARG A 551 -116.76 -34.82 80.96
CA ARG A 551 -117.41 -35.05 82.25
C ARG A 551 -117.15 -36.47 82.80
N LEU A 552 -116.86 -37.44 81.93
CA LEU A 552 -116.49 -38.81 82.28
C LEU A 552 -114.98 -38.97 82.57
N ILE A 553 -114.12 -38.21 81.90
CA ILE A 553 -112.65 -38.26 82.09
C ILE A 553 -112.21 -37.55 83.38
N ASP A 554 -112.95 -36.52 83.80
CA ASP A 554 -112.71 -35.80 85.07
C ASP A 554 -113.27 -36.53 86.31
N ASP A 555 -113.98 -37.65 86.12
CA ASP A 555 -114.52 -38.47 87.21
C ASP A 555 -113.38 -39.30 87.87
N PRO A 556 -113.12 -39.17 89.19
CA PRO A 556 -112.00 -39.85 89.85
C PRO A 556 -112.05 -41.39 89.76
N ASN A 557 -113.23 -41.97 89.47
CA ASN A 557 -113.38 -43.41 89.28
C ASN A 557 -113.04 -43.89 87.85
N PHE A 558 -112.83 -42.99 86.88
CA PHE A 558 -112.53 -43.31 85.47
C PHE A 558 -111.03 -43.29 85.16
N THR A 559 -110.28 -44.12 85.89
CA THR A 559 -108.83 -44.34 85.69
C THR A 559 -108.58 -45.73 85.10
N PRO A 560 -107.55 -45.92 84.24
CA PRO A 560 -107.27 -47.21 83.61
C PRO A 560 -107.18 -48.35 84.63
N ASP A 561 -106.54 -48.11 85.78
CA ASP A 561 -106.37 -49.10 86.84
C ASP A 561 -107.68 -49.49 87.54
N GLN A 562 -108.65 -48.58 87.67
CA GLN A 562 -109.95 -48.89 88.24
C GLN A 562 -110.88 -49.58 87.24
N VAL A 563 -110.89 -49.15 85.98
CA VAL A 563 -111.68 -49.77 84.90
C VAL A 563 -111.17 -51.18 84.58
N ALA A 564 -109.87 -51.43 84.74
CA ALA A 564 -109.25 -52.75 84.58
C ALA A 564 -109.84 -53.82 85.52
N LYS A 565 -110.35 -53.44 86.70
CA LYS A 565 -110.96 -54.38 87.67
C LYS A 565 -112.28 -54.98 87.18
N GLN A 566 -113.02 -54.26 86.32
CA GLN A 566 -114.30 -54.70 85.76
C GLN A 566 -114.12 -55.30 84.36
N SER A 567 -113.27 -54.72 83.51
CA SER A 567 -112.96 -55.26 82.19
C SER A 567 -111.63 -54.74 81.62
N LYS A 568 -110.76 -55.66 81.21
CA LYS A 568 -109.53 -55.32 80.46
C LYS A 568 -109.83 -54.64 79.12
N ALA A 569 -110.98 -54.94 78.51
CA ALA A 569 -111.41 -54.30 77.27
C ALA A 569 -111.75 -52.82 77.50
N ALA A 570 -112.49 -52.53 78.58
CA ALA A 570 -112.84 -51.16 78.95
C ALA A 570 -111.61 -50.32 79.38
N MET A 571 -110.58 -50.95 79.97
CA MET A 571 -109.30 -50.28 80.27
C MET A 571 -108.63 -49.74 79.00
N SER A 572 -108.58 -50.52 77.92
CA SER A 572 -107.93 -50.10 76.67
C SER A 572 -108.62 -48.89 76.02
N LEU A 573 -109.96 -48.85 76.07
CA LEU A 573 -110.75 -47.70 75.62
C LEU A 573 -110.54 -46.47 76.51
N CYS A 574 -110.40 -46.65 77.84
CA CYS A 574 -110.05 -45.56 78.76
C CYS A 574 -108.66 -44.96 78.44
N LEU A 575 -107.66 -45.81 78.16
CA LEU A 575 -106.31 -45.37 77.80
C LEU A 575 -106.30 -44.55 76.51
N TRP A 576 -107.04 -45.01 75.49
CA TRP A 576 -107.15 -44.33 74.20
C TRP A 576 -107.88 -43.00 74.28
N VAL A 577 -109.00 -42.94 74.99
CA VAL A 577 -109.76 -41.70 75.17
C VAL A 577 -108.91 -40.63 75.87
N ARG A 578 -108.08 -41.01 76.86
CA ARG A 578 -107.14 -40.08 77.51
C ARG A 578 -106.02 -39.64 76.58
N ALA A 579 -105.40 -40.57 75.83
CA ALA A 579 -104.33 -40.23 74.87
C ALA A 579 -104.81 -39.28 73.76
N MET A 580 -106.07 -39.43 73.30
CA MET A 580 -106.64 -38.57 72.26
C MET A 580 -106.96 -37.15 72.74
N ASP A 581 -107.28 -36.95 74.02
CA ASP A 581 -107.38 -35.61 74.62
C ASP A 581 -106.01 -34.92 74.72
N THR A 582 -104.96 -35.66 75.08
CA THR A 582 -103.59 -35.12 75.14
C THR A 582 -103.09 -34.71 73.76
N TYR A 583 -103.28 -35.56 72.75
CA TYR A 583 -102.91 -35.25 71.36
C TYR A 583 -103.65 -34.01 70.84
N GLY A 584 -104.97 -33.93 71.06
CA GLY A 584 -105.78 -32.78 70.64
C GLY A 584 -105.38 -31.44 71.30
N LYS A 585 -104.75 -31.45 72.47
CA LYS A 585 -104.19 -30.25 73.12
C LYS A 585 -102.88 -29.79 72.47
N VAL A 586 -102.01 -30.72 72.07
CA VAL A 586 -100.68 -30.38 71.51
C VAL A 586 -100.72 -30.04 70.02
N THR A 587 -101.61 -30.63 69.23
CA THR A 587 -101.75 -30.25 67.80
C THR A 587 -102.10 -28.77 67.61
N LYS A 588 -102.86 -28.19 68.55
CA LYS A 588 -103.19 -26.75 68.54
C LYS A 588 -101.97 -25.83 68.75
N ILE A 589 -100.88 -26.34 69.34
CA ILE A 589 -99.67 -25.56 69.64
C ILE A 589 -98.66 -25.65 68.49
N VAL A 590 -98.55 -26.80 67.83
CA VAL A 590 -97.51 -27.07 66.82
C VAL A 590 -97.86 -26.49 65.43
N GLU A 591 -99.15 -26.44 65.07
CA GLU A 591 -99.61 -25.96 63.76
C GLU A 591 -99.19 -24.50 63.43
N PRO A 592 -99.29 -23.52 64.35
CA PRO A 592 -98.78 -22.17 64.08
C PRO A 592 -97.25 -22.12 63.91
N LYS A 593 -96.47 -22.90 64.67
CA LYS A 593 -94.98 -22.92 64.56
C LYS A 593 -94.51 -23.38 63.17
N ARG A 594 -95.21 -24.35 62.56
CA ARG A 594 -94.90 -24.87 61.23
C ARG A 594 -95.10 -23.84 60.11
N LEU A 595 -96.08 -22.94 60.28
CA LEU A 595 -96.39 -21.89 59.31
C LEU A 595 -95.35 -20.75 59.37
N VAL A 596 -94.88 -20.40 60.58
CA VAL A 596 -93.79 -19.42 60.76
C VAL A 596 -92.48 -19.92 60.14
N LEU A 597 -92.17 -21.21 60.31
CA LEU A 597 -90.98 -21.82 59.71
C LEU A 597 -90.99 -21.76 58.18
N LEU A 598 -92.12 -22.06 57.53
CA LEU A 598 -92.25 -22.01 56.08
C LEU A 598 -91.96 -20.60 55.54
N ASN A 599 -92.50 -19.57 56.20
CA ASN A 599 -92.29 -18.18 55.83
C ASN A 599 -90.81 -17.77 55.98
N ALA A 600 -90.17 -18.15 57.09
CA ALA A 600 -88.74 -17.87 57.32
C ALA A 600 -87.83 -18.53 56.28
N GLN A 601 -88.13 -19.78 55.89
CA GLN A 601 -87.39 -20.51 54.85
C GLN A 601 -87.50 -19.80 53.48
N SER A 602 -88.71 -19.37 53.09
CA SER A 602 -88.92 -18.66 51.83
C SER A 602 -88.20 -17.30 51.77
N ALA A 603 -88.12 -16.60 52.90
CA ALA A 603 -87.39 -15.35 53.01
C ALA A 603 -85.88 -15.57 52.85
N LEU A 604 -85.34 -16.64 53.47
CA LEU A 604 -83.94 -17.01 53.35
C LEU A 604 -83.53 -17.37 51.92
N ASP A 605 -84.37 -18.12 51.20
CA ASP A 605 -84.11 -18.47 49.79
C ASP A 605 -84.07 -17.23 48.89
N SER A 606 -84.94 -16.24 49.15
CA SER A 606 -84.93 -14.97 48.42
C SER A 606 -83.66 -14.14 48.67
N MET A 607 -83.14 -14.14 49.90
CA MET A 607 -81.90 -13.43 50.23
C MET A 607 -80.65 -14.11 49.65
N ASN A 608 -80.62 -15.45 49.61
CA ASN A 608 -79.55 -16.20 48.95
C ASN A 608 -79.50 -15.95 47.44
N ALA A 609 -80.66 -15.84 46.78
CA ALA A 609 -80.72 -15.51 45.35
C ALA A 609 -80.19 -14.09 45.05
N ALA A 610 -80.52 -13.12 45.90
CA ALA A 610 -80.02 -11.75 45.77
C ALA A 610 -78.50 -11.67 46.00
N LEU A 611 -77.98 -12.39 47.00
CA LEU A 611 -76.55 -12.49 47.26
C LEU A 611 -75.79 -13.11 46.07
N ALA A 612 -76.32 -14.17 45.46
CA ALA A 612 -75.74 -14.83 44.28
C ALA A 612 -75.65 -13.91 43.06
N GLN A 613 -76.63 -13.02 42.87
CA GLN A 613 -76.59 -12.04 41.79
C GLN A 613 -75.48 -11.01 42.00
N LYS A 614 -75.29 -10.52 43.24
CA LYS A 614 -74.26 -9.53 43.55
C LYS A 614 -72.85 -10.12 43.59
N THR A 615 -72.68 -11.37 44.01
CA THR A 615 -71.38 -12.07 43.90
C THR A 615 -70.98 -12.30 42.44
N GLY A 616 -71.93 -12.55 41.54
CA GLY A 616 -71.68 -12.58 40.09
C GLY A 616 -71.27 -11.21 39.50
N GLN A 617 -71.91 -10.12 39.95
CA GLN A 617 -71.51 -8.76 39.54
C GLN A 617 -70.11 -8.39 40.05
N LEU A 618 -69.76 -8.82 41.27
CA LEU A 618 -68.43 -8.60 41.84
C LEU A 618 -67.35 -9.30 41.00
N SER A 619 -67.56 -10.56 40.59
CA SER A 619 -66.57 -11.31 39.80
C SER A 619 -66.34 -10.73 38.39
N GLU A 620 -67.40 -10.20 37.75
CA GLU A 620 -67.26 -9.50 36.46
C GLU A 620 -66.43 -8.22 36.57
N ILE A 621 -66.60 -7.46 37.65
CA ILE A 621 -65.84 -6.23 37.89
C ILE A 621 -64.40 -6.56 38.27
N GLU A 622 -64.18 -7.59 39.10
CA GLU A 622 -62.83 -8.08 39.43
C GLU A 622 -62.06 -8.53 38.19
N ALA A 623 -62.70 -9.26 37.26
CA ALA A 623 -62.08 -9.65 35.99
C ALA A 623 -61.74 -8.46 35.08
N LYS A 624 -62.58 -7.41 35.06
CA LYS A 624 -62.29 -6.16 34.33
C LYS A 624 -61.12 -5.41 34.95
N VAL A 625 -61.04 -5.34 36.28
CA VAL A 625 -59.93 -4.74 37.01
C VAL A 625 -58.62 -5.48 36.72
N GLU A 626 -58.63 -6.82 36.69
CA GLU A 626 -57.45 -7.63 36.36
C GLU A 626 -56.98 -7.42 34.90
N ALA A 627 -57.91 -7.37 33.95
CA ALA A 627 -57.59 -7.09 32.55
C ALA A 627 -57.00 -5.69 32.34
N LEU A 628 -57.57 -4.68 32.99
CA LEU A 628 -57.05 -3.31 32.94
C LEU A 628 -55.70 -3.18 33.67
N GLN A 629 -55.48 -3.94 34.74
CA GLN A 629 -54.17 -4.02 35.40
C GLN A 629 -53.10 -4.62 34.49
N ALA A 630 -53.40 -5.72 33.80
CA ALA A 630 -52.47 -6.31 32.84
C ALA A 630 -52.15 -5.36 31.67
N GLN A 631 -53.15 -4.62 31.18
CA GLN A 631 -52.96 -3.61 30.14
C GLN A 631 -52.12 -2.41 30.64
N LEU A 632 -52.32 -1.99 31.89
CA LEU A 632 -51.54 -0.94 32.53
C LEU A 632 -50.08 -1.38 32.73
N GLU A 633 -49.82 -2.60 33.19
CA GLU A 633 -48.46 -3.14 33.33
C GLU A 633 -47.74 -3.23 31.99
N SER A 634 -48.42 -3.71 30.94
CA SER A 634 -47.87 -3.78 29.59
C SER A 634 -47.52 -2.39 29.04
N THR A 635 -48.44 -1.43 29.14
CA THR A 635 -48.21 -0.05 28.66
C THR A 635 -47.14 0.68 29.48
N GLN A 636 -47.06 0.44 30.79
CA GLN A 636 -45.97 0.95 31.65
C GLN A 636 -44.61 0.36 31.27
N SER A 637 -44.54 -0.93 30.95
CA SER A 637 -43.31 -1.59 30.50
C SER A 637 -42.82 -1.02 29.16
N GLU A 638 -43.72 -0.85 28.18
CA GLU A 638 -43.42 -0.20 26.90
C GLU A 638 -42.93 1.24 27.09
N LEU A 639 -43.64 2.02 27.92
CA LEU A 639 -43.26 3.39 28.23
C LEU A 639 -41.89 3.48 28.89
N ALA A 640 -41.60 2.60 29.84
CA ALA A 640 -40.29 2.53 30.50
C ALA A 640 -39.18 2.16 29.51
N SER A 641 -39.44 1.23 28.59
CA SER A 641 -38.47 0.85 27.53
C SER A 641 -38.20 2.01 26.58
N LEU A 642 -39.25 2.69 26.10
CA LEU A 642 -39.13 3.85 25.21
C LEU A 642 -38.45 5.03 25.91
N GLN A 643 -38.73 5.27 27.20
CA GLN A 643 -38.04 6.30 28.00
C GLN A 643 -36.55 5.98 28.15
N GLN A 644 -36.19 4.73 28.44
CA GLN A 644 -34.78 4.33 28.49
C GLN A 644 -34.07 4.51 27.15
N GLN A 645 -34.72 4.17 26.03
CA GLN A 645 -34.17 4.38 24.70
C GLN A 645 -33.99 5.86 24.36
N ALA A 646 -34.97 6.71 24.69
CA ALA A 646 -34.87 8.16 24.52
C ALA A 646 -33.76 8.77 25.40
N ASP A 647 -33.67 8.37 26.67
CA ASP A 647 -32.62 8.83 27.59
C ASP A 647 -31.22 8.43 27.12
N LEU A 648 -31.07 7.18 26.67
CA LEU A 648 -29.79 6.70 26.12
C LEU A 648 -29.42 7.46 24.85
N SER A 649 -30.39 7.68 23.96
CA SER A 649 -30.19 8.40 22.71
C SER A 649 -29.85 9.87 22.97
N GLY A 650 -30.54 10.55 23.89
CA GLY A 650 -30.24 11.91 24.32
C GLY A 650 -28.86 12.04 24.97
N LYS A 651 -28.47 11.10 25.83
CA LYS A 651 -27.11 11.07 26.41
C LYS A 651 -26.02 10.85 25.36
N ARG A 652 -26.26 9.96 24.39
CA ARG A 652 -25.34 9.72 23.27
C ARG A 652 -25.22 10.94 22.38
N LEU A 653 -26.35 11.58 22.07
CA LEU A 653 -26.41 12.78 21.26
C LEU A 653 -25.67 13.95 21.92
N GLY A 654 -25.95 14.24 23.19
CA GLY A 654 -25.24 15.29 23.91
C GLY A 654 -23.74 15.04 24.09
N ARG A 655 -23.28 13.77 24.06
CA ARG A 655 -21.84 13.45 24.00
C ARG A 655 -21.26 13.66 22.60
N ALA A 656 -22.01 13.25 21.57
CA ALA A 656 -21.59 13.38 20.18
C ALA A 656 -21.52 14.85 19.74
N GLU A 657 -22.50 15.68 20.12
CA GLU A 657 -22.50 17.13 19.87
C GLU A 657 -21.29 17.82 20.51
N LYS A 658 -20.95 17.48 21.76
CA LYS A 658 -19.74 18.02 22.43
C LYS A 658 -18.47 17.65 21.67
N LEU A 659 -18.39 16.42 21.16
CA LEU A 659 -17.24 15.94 20.41
C LEU A 659 -17.14 16.61 19.03
N ILE A 660 -18.27 16.74 18.31
CA ILE A 660 -18.34 17.45 17.03
C ILE A 660 -17.99 18.92 17.20
N SER A 661 -18.51 19.58 18.24
CA SER A 661 -18.18 20.97 18.54
C SER A 661 -16.70 21.15 18.86
N ALA A 662 -16.09 20.26 19.65
CA ALA A 662 -14.66 20.30 19.95
C ALA A 662 -13.78 20.03 18.71
N LEU A 663 -14.26 19.21 17.77
CA LEU A 663 -13.57 18.86 16.53
C LEU A 663 -13.92 19.78 15.35
N GLY A 664 -14.85 20.73 15.53
CA GLY A 664 -15.29 21.63 14.47
C GLY A 664 -14.15 22.53 13.97
N ASP A 665 -13.45 23.20 14.89
CA ASP A 665 -12.28 24.03 14.58
C ASP A 665 -11.15 23.19 13.96
N GLU A 666 -10.96 21.98 14.47
CA GLU A 666 -9.96 21.04 13.97
C GLU A 666 -10.28 20.56 12.55
N SER A 667 -11.56 20.34 12.22
CA SER A 667 -12.02 19.99 10.88
C SER A 667 -11.73 21.10 9.87
N VAL A 668 -11.94 22.37 10.24
CA VAL A 668 -11.61 23.52 9.39
C VAL A 668 -10.10 23.57 9.14
N ARG A 669 -9.31 23.36 10.19
CA ARG A 669 -7.84 23.32 10.12
C ARG A 669 -7.34 22.17 9.25
N TRP A 670 -7.89 20.96 9.40
CA TRP A 670 -7.52 19.79 8.58
C TRP A 670 -7.85 20.02 7.11
N LYS A 671 -9.00 20.62 6.81
CA LYS A 671 -9.39 20.96 5.44
C LYS A 671 -8.42 21.96 4.83
N ALA A 672 -8.15 23.06 5.52
CA ALA A 672 -7.19 24.07 5.06
C ALA A 672 -5.77 23.48 4.87
N THR A 673 -5.32 22.63 5.80
CA THR A 673 -4.03 21.93 5.67
C THR A 673 -4.01 20.94 4.50
N ALA A 674 -5.11 20.22 4.26
CA ALA A 674 -5.21 19.28 3.15
C ALA A 674 -5.20 19.99 1.79
N GLU A 675 -5.84 21.16 1.69
CA GLU A 675 -5.82 22.05 0.52
C GLU A 675 -4.41 22.61 0.29
N ASP A 676 -3.76 23.15 1.32
CA ASP A 676 -2.36 23.64 1.25
C ASP A 676 -1.37 22.52 0.86
N LEU A 677 -1.55 21.30 1.38
CA LEU A 677 -0.77 20.15 0.94
C LEU A 677 -1.00 19.83 -0.54
N GLY A 678 -2.23 19.96 -1.04
CA GLY A 678 -2.56 19.81 -2.45
C GLY A 678 -1.84 20.82 -3.34
N ASP A 679 -1.85 22.10 -2.94
CA ASP A 679 -1.16 23.17 -3.66
C ASP A 679 0.37 22.98 -3.63
N ARG A 680 0.93 22.59 -2.48
CA ARG A 680 2.36 22.27 -2.36
C ARG A 680 2.79 21.07 -3.19
N MET A 681 1.93 20.07 -3.38
CA MET A 681 2.23 18.92 -4.25
C MET A 681 2.45 19.35 -5.71
N LEU A 682 1.83 20.44 -6.17
CA LEU A 682 2.07 21.00 -7.51
C LEU A 682 3.46 21.68 -7.59
N LEU A 683 3.81 22.47 -6.58
CA LEU A 683 5.11 23.18 -6.49
C LEU A 683 6.30 22.22 -6.28
N LEU A 684 6.03 21.04 -5.73
CA LEU A 684 7.03 20.02 -5.42
C LEU A 684 7.86 19.60 -6.64
N VAL A 685 7.27 19.62 -7.83
CA VAL A 685 7.95 19.24 -9.08
C VAL A 685 9.20 20.10 -9.29
N GLY A 686 9.09 21.41 -9.12
CA GLY A 686 10.20 22.34 -9.29
C GLY A 686 11.07 22.48 -8.04
N ASP A 687 10.48 22.50 -6.84
CA ASP A 687 11.25 22.66 -5.59
C ASP A 687 12.18 21.47 -5.32
N VAL A 688 11.70 20.24 -5.55
CA VAL A 688 12.53 19.04 -5.42
C VAL A 688 13.58 19.00 -6.52
N PHE A 689 13.26 19.48 -7.72
CA PHE A 689 14.20 19.53 -8.83
C PHE A 689 15.38 20.46 -8.53
N LEU A 690 15.11 21.68 -8.07
CA LEU A 690 16.15 22.62 -7.63
C LEU A 690 16.94 22.07 -6.45
N SER A 691 16.27 21.40 -5.50
CA SER A 691 16.94 20.76 -4.36
C SER A 691 17.91 19.66 -4.80
N ALA A 692 17.51 18.81 -5.75
CA ALA A 692 18.39 17.79 -6.31
C ALA A 692 19.59 18.41 -7.06
N ALA A 693 19.38 19.52 -7.77
CA ALA A 693 20.46 20.27 -8.43
C ALA A 693 21.44 20.87 -7.42
N CYS A 694 20.93 21.43 -6.32
CA CYS A 694 21.74 21.93 -5.22
C CYS A 694 22.64 20.83 -4.65
N VAL A 695 22.06 19.67 -4.30
CA VAL A 695 22.81 18.52 -3.76
C VAL A 695 23.85 17.99 -4.74
N SER A 696 23.53 17.95 -6.03
CA SER A 696 24.41 17.34 -7.03
C SER A 696 25.59 18.23 -7.46
N TYR A 697 25.42 19.56 -7.44
CA TYR A 697 26.40 20.49 -8.01
C TYR A 697 26.99 21.50 -7.04
N LEU A 698 26.26 21.94 -6.01
CA LEU A 698 26.68 23.11 -5.22
C LEU A 698 27.77 22.80 -4.17
N GLY A 699 28.07 21.53 -3.91
CA GLY A 699 29.06 21.11 -2.90
C GLY A 699 30.38 21.86 -2.96
N ALA A 700 30.96 22.02 -4.15
CA ALA A 700 32.28 22.64 -4.33
C ALA A 700 32.26 24.18 -4.37
N PHE A 701 31.08 24.80 -4.56
CA PHE A 701 30.95 26.24 -4.73
C PHE A 701 30.80 26.96 -3.39
N THR A 702 31.33 28.18 -3.28
CA THR A 702 31.13 29.04 -2.10
C THR A 702 29.77 29.75 -2.14
N GLY A 703 29.32 30.27 -1.01
CA GLY A 703 27.96 30.84 -0.85
C GLY A 703 27.55 31.86 -1.92
N THR A 704 28.45 32.73 -2.38
CA THR A 704 28.16 33.72 -3.44
C THR A 704 27.82 33.08 -4.78
N TYR A 705 28.58 32.06 -5.20
CA TYR A 705 28.31 31.32 -6.43
C TYR A 705 27.07 30.44 -6.30
N ARG A 706 26.83 29.85 -5.11
CA ARG A 706 25.60 29.09 -4.83
C ARG A 706 24.36 29.96 -5.03
N THR A 707 24.33 31.15 -4.42
CA THR A 707 23.20 32.09 -4.56
C THR A 707 23.01 32.53 -6.01
N ALA A 708 24.09 32.85 -6.73
CA ALA A 708 24.02 33.25 -8.14
C ALA A 708 23.45 32.13 -9.04
N LEU A 709 23.88 30.88 -8.82
CA LEU A 709 23.35 29.72 -9.54
C LEU A 709 21.87 29.49 -9.23
N ILE A 710 21.48 29.49 -7.96
CA ILE A 710 20.08 29.29 -7.55
C ILE A 710 19.17 30.37 -8.14
N GLN A 711 19.59 31.64 -8.14
CA GLN A 711 18.82 32.73 -8.75
C GLN A 711 18.64 32.55 -10.26
N SER A 712 19.70 32.16 -10.96
CA SER A 712 19.65 31.84 -12.39
C SER A 712 18.69 30.69 -12.67
N TRP A 713 18.76 29.61 -11.88
CA TRP A 713 17.87 28.46 -12.03
C TRP A 713 16.40 28.80 -11.74
N LEU A 714 16.14 29.64 -10.74
CA LEU A 714 14.79 30.11 -10.43
C LEU A 714 14.18 30.94 -11.56
N SER A 715 14.96 31.85 -12.15
CA SER A 715 14.51 32.61 -13.33
C SER A 715 14.14 31.67 -14.47
N ARG A 716 15.01 30.69 -14.75
CA ARG A 716 14.84 29.77 -15.86
C ARG A 716 13.66 28.82 -15.67
N CYS A 717 13.43 28.31 -14.45
CA CYS A 717 12.23 27.51 -14.15
C CYS A 717 10.94 28.30 -14.45
N ARG A 718 10.90 29.59 -14.10
CA ARG A 718 9.74 30.45 -14.36
C ARG A 718 9.53 30.68 -15.86
N GLU A 719 10.60 30.89 -16.62
CA GLU A 719 10.53 31.01 -18.10
C GLU A 719 10.00 29.75 -18.77
N LEU A 720 10.38 28.57 -18.26
CA LEU A 720 9.93 27.27 -18.78
C LEU A 720 8.56 26.85 -18.26
N GLY A 721 7.91 27.64 -17.40
CA GLY A 721 6.61 27.33 -16.81
C GLY A 721 6.61 26.21 -15.77
N ILE A 722 7.77 25.90 -15.17
CA ILE A 722 7.89 24.91 -14.11
C ILE A 722 7.40 25.53 -12.79
N PRO A 723 6.43 24.92 -12.07
CA PRO A 723 5.93 25.44 -10.81
C PRO A 723 7.00 25.32 -9.72
N VAL A 724 7.36 26.45 -9.11
CA VAL A 724 8.39 26.55 -8.05
C VAL A 724 7.89 27.54 -7.00
N SER A 725 8.26 27.32 -5.74
CA SER A 725 7.97 28.25 -4.66
C SER A 725 8.57 29.65 -4.91
N PRO A 726 7.88 30.75 -4.53
CA PRO A 726 8.36 32.12 -4.76
C PRO A 726 9.72 32.41 -4.13
N ALA A 727 9.96 31.84 -2.95
CA ALA A 727 11.19 31.93 -2.17
C ALA A 727 11.72 30.51 -1.90
N PHE A 728 12.38 29.91 -2.89
CA PHE A 728 13.00 28.60 -2.74
C PHE A 728 14.11 28.61 -1.69
N SER A 729 14.09 27.60 -0.81
CA SER A 729 15.17 27.32 0.14
C SER A 729 15.38 25.81 0.24
N LEU A 730 16.64 25.37 0.18
CA LEU A 730 17.00 23.95 0.27
C LEU A 730 16.47 23.32 1.57
N GLN A 731 16.56 24.05 2.66
CA GLN A 731 16.14 23.63 3.99
C GLN A 731 14.63 23.39 4.05
N SER A 732 13.84 24.24 3.41
CA SER A 732 12.38 24.10 3.40
C SER A 732 11.90 22.81 2.71
N THR A 733 12.67 22.30 1.75
CA THR A 733 12.31 21.12 0.97
C THR A 733 12.89 19.83 1.56
N LEU A 734 14.16 19.87 2.00
CA LEU A 734 14.91 18.67 2.40
C LEU A 734 15.09 18.48 3.91
N ALA A 735 15.03 19.55 4.70
CA ALA A 735 15.30 19.48 6.13
C ALA A 735 14.02 19.29 6.94
N SER A 736 14.10 18.48 8.00
CA SER A 736 13.11 18.50 9.07
C SER A 736 13.58 19.44 10.19
N PRO A 737 12.73 20.30 10.76
CA PRO A 737 13.10 21.13 11.91
C PRO A 737 13.64 20.33 13.10
N VAL A 738 13.18 19.08 13.25
CA VAL A 738 13.65 18.16 14.31
C VAL A 738 15.09 17.73 14.04
N GLU A 739 15.39 17.36 12.80
CA GLU A 739 16.72 16.92 12.36
C GLU A 739 17.75 18.07 12.45
N VAL A 740 17.37 19.28 12.03
CA VAL A 740 18.23 20.47 12.17
C VAL A 740 18.52 20.77 13.64
N ARG A 741 17.53 20.62 14.52
CA ARG A 741 17.74 20.81 15.96
C ARG A 741 18.69 19.76 16.54
N GLU A 742 18.60 18.52 16.09
CA GLU A 742 19.52 17.46 16.47
C GLU A 742 20.95 17.77 16.04
N TRP A 743 21.16 18.21 14.80
CA TRP A 743 22.48 18.64 14.33
C TRP A 743 23.04 19.82 15.15
N ASN A 744 22.19 20.78 15.50
CA ASN A 744 22.61 21.91 16.35
C ASN A 744 23.03 21.44 17.75
N LEU A 745 22.35 20.42 18.31
CA LEU A 745 22.75 19.80 19.58
C LEU A 745 24.09 19.04 19.45
N GLN A 746 24.38 18.51 18.26
CA GLN A 746 25.65 17.86 17.92
C GLN A 746 26.77 18.86 17.58
N GLY A 747 26.51 20.17 17.63
CA GLY A 747 27.52 21.22 17.43
C GLY A 747 27.49 21.91 16.07
N LEU A 748 26.52 21.58 15.20
CA LEU A 748 26.34 22.31 13.93
C LEU A 748 25.91 23.77 14.22
N PRO A 749 26.55 24.78 13.61
CA PRO A 749 26.10 26.16 13.72
C PRO A 749 24.72 26.39 13.10
N THR A 750 24.00 27.36 13.64
CA THR A 750 22.61 27.69 13.26
C THR A 750 22.47 28.53 11.99
N ASP A 751 23.58 28.87 11.34
CA ASP A 751 23.55 29.65 10.10
C ASP A 751 23.11 28.79 8.90
N ALA A 752 22.47 29.44 7.93
CA ALA A 752 21.90 28.74 6.78
C ALA A 752 22.95 28.00 5.93
N HIS A 753 24.19 28.48 5.88
CA HIS A 753 25.24 27.86 5.08
C HIS A 753 25.72 26.55 5.72
N SER A 754 25.86 26.49 7.05
CA SER A 754 26.18 25.27 7.79
C SER A 754 25.09 24.21 7.66
N VAL A 755 23.82 24.60 7.75
CA VAL A 755 22.68 23.67 7.55
C VAL A 755 22.64 23.16 6.10
N ASP A 756 22.89 24.03 5.12
CA ASP A 756 22.97 23.61 3.72
C ASP A 756 24.10 22.59 3.52
N ASN A 757 25.28 22.82 4.10
CA ASN A 757 26.37 21.84 4.03
C ASN A 757 25.99 20.50 4.66
N ALA A 758 25.33 20.49 5.81
CA ALA A 758 24.83 19.26 6.42
C ALA A 758 23.83 18.52 5.52
N LEU A 759 22.96 19.24 4.79
CA LEU A 759 22.05 18.65 3.81
C LEU A 759 22.79 18.06 2.61
N LEU A 760 23.80 18.76 2.08
CA LEU A 760 24.61 18.26 0.96
C LEU A 760 25.32 16.94 1.33
N VAL A 761 25.73 16.82 2.59
CA VAL A 761 26.44 15.66 3.13
C VAL A 761 25.51 14.48 3.37
N THR A 762 24.35 14.73 3.97
CA THR A 762 23.39 13.69 4.36
C THR A 762 22.51 13.21 3.21
N ARG A 763 22.25 14.08 2.21
CA ARG A 763 21.39 13.76 1.05
C ARG A 763 22.19 13.45 -0.22
N GLY A 764 23.51 13.57 -0.19
CA GLY A 764 24.39 13.21 -1.29
C GLY A 764 24.36 11.71 -1.60
N SER A 765 24.33 11.34 -2.87
CA SER A 765 24.40 9.94 -3.31
C SER A 765 25.79 9.32 -3.17
N ARG A 766 26.81 10.15 -2.92
CA ARG A 766 28.21 9.76 -2.80
C ARG A 766 28.76 10.27 -1.48
N TRP A 767 29.73 9.53 -0.94
CA TRP A 767 30.51 9.97 0.20
C TRP A 767 31.22 11.30 -0.13
N PRO A 768 30.90 12.39 0.60
CA PRO A 768 31.51 13.69 0.34
C PRO A 768 32.95 13.70 0.85
N LEU A 769 33.83 14.37 0.09
CA LEU A 769 35.14 14.78 0.58
C LEU A 769 35.00 16.18 1.17
N MET A 770 35.16 16.29 2.48
CA MET A 770 35.09 17.57 3.18
C MET A 770 36.41 18.34 2.99
N VAL A 771 36.30 19.63 2.65
CA VAL A 771 37.41 20.57 2.69
C VAL A 771 37.16 21.49 3.87
N ASP A 772 37.76 21.15 4.99
CA ASP A 772 37.45 21.76 6.28
C ASP A 772 38.70 22.36 6.94
N PRO A 773 39.05 23.61 6.61
CA PRO A 773 40.19 24.29 7.21
C PRO A 773 39.95 24.73 8.67
N GLN A 774 38.72 24.59 9.19
CA GLN A 774 38.34 25.04 10.53
C GLN A 774 38.03 23.87 11.48
N ASP A 775 38.19 22.63 11.02
CA ASP A 775 37.82 21.41 11.74
C ASP A 775 36.39 21.45 12.31
N GLN A 776 35.46 22.10 11.60
CA GLN A 776 34.04 22.17 11.99
C GLN A 776 33.31 20.83 11.78
N SER A 777 33.78 20.00 10.85
CA SER A 777 33.18 18.72 10.46
C SER A 777 33.68 17.51 11.25
N ASN A 778 34.83 17.65 11.92
CA ASN A 778 35.41 16.66 12.83
C ASN A 778 34.81 16.79 14.23
#